data_AF-A0A087R6F4-F1
#
_entry.id   AF-A0A087R6F4-F1
#
_cell.length_a   1.000
_cell.length_b   1.000
_cell.length_c   1.000
_cell.angle_alpha   90.00
_cell.angle_beta   90.00
_cell.angle_gamma   90.00
#
_symmetry.space_group_name_H-M   'P 1'
#
loop_
_entity.id
_entity.type
_entity.pdbx_description
1 polymer ?
#
loop_
_entity_poly.entity_id
_entity_poly.type
_entity_poly.pdbx_seq_one_letter_code
_entity_poly.pdbx_strand_id
1 'polypeptide(L)'
;GLFPAVLNLATNALITTNATCGEKGREMYCKLVEHVPGQPARNPQCRICDQRSRVPHQRHPITNAIDGKNTWWQSPSIQNGIEYHYVTVTLDLQQIFQIAYVIVKAANSPRPGNWILERSLDGVDYQPWQYYAITDSECLTRYNIHPRPGTPSYVKDDEVICTSYYSKIHPLENGEIHTSLINGRPSADDPSRVLLEFTSARFIRLRFQRIRTLNADLMMFAHKDPNEIDPIVTRRYYYSIKDISVGGMCICSGHAKACPLDPATNKSVCQCEHNTCGETCDRCCPGFNQKPWHAGTFLVKHECEPCNCHGKTEACYYDQDVADRNQSLNVRGEYIGGGVCVNCTSHTGGINCETCVDGYFRPKGVLPDNPDPCQPCSCDPNGSLHDTCVKDEKHAEGDMLPGFCHCKTGYAGESCNRCALGYTGYPECLPCNCSLKGSANVDPCIGPCICKEHVEGENCDRCKPGFFNLQRNNPKGCEECFCSGKTNVCTHSHLTYRSMEDMNGWYLTGLLGLTRVTPRQKRFDGHQQFSISNVAARKVLPQTYYWSAPSSYLGNKVAAAGGHLTFTVSYDFTKEEETVQLMVQSDVIIEGGDLRISTPKGGIHLQPSEEHTEEIVLKPESFSVHGTDVPVSRREFMTILANVKRILIRATYSYGMNAIYRLRSVSIEAADHTSTGRKVASAVELCDCPPGYDGTSCESCWPRHRRVNGTIFGGVCAPCTCFGHAELCDDITGECLDCKHNTGGSYCDRCLPGFYGEPTKGTAEDCQLCACPLNIPSNNFSPTCHFDRSHGLICDECPAGYVGPRCERCAEGYFGQPLIPGGSCQPCQCNDNLDFSIPGSCDSLSGACLICKPGTTGQYCERCADGYFGDALDARNCQ
;
A
#
# COMPACT_ATOMS: atom_id res chain seq x y z
N GLY A 1 20.61 -0.98 36.76
CA GLY A 1 21.97 -0.98 36.18
C GLY A 1 22.99 -1.26 37.25
N LEU A 2 24.22 -1.57 36.86
CA LEU A 2 25.38 -1.74 37.75
C LEU A 2 26.34 -0.58 37.53
N PHE A 3 26.71 0.10 38.62
CA PHE A 3 27.62 1.23 38.58
C PHE A 3 28.75 1.02 39.60
N PRO A 4 30.02 1.30 39.24
CA PRO A 4 31.13 1.19 40.17
C PRO A 4 31.03 2.17 41.33
N ALA A 5 31.66 1.83 42.46
CA ALA A 5 31.80 2.75 43.58
C ALA A 5 32.69 3.96 43.22
N VAL A 6 32.39 5.12 43.81
CA VAL A 6 33.22 6.33 43.66
C VAL A 6 34.52 6.15 44.45
N LEU A 7 35.65 6.36 43.78
CA LEU A 7 37.01 6.23 44.32
C LEU A 7 37.72 7.60 44.29
N ASN A 8 38.70 7.80 45.17
CA ASN A 8 39.60 8.95 45.05
C ASN A 8 40.67 8.65 44.00
N LEU A 9 40.59 9.31 42.85
CA LEU A 9 41.47 9.10 41.70
C LEU A 9 42.78 9.88 41.82
N ALA A 10 42.85 10.88 42.70
CA ALA A 10 44.01 11.77 42.81
C ALA A 10 45.26 11.05 43.33
N THR A 11 45.12 10.04 44.18
CA THR A 11 46.23 9.31 44.82
C THR A 11 47.10 8.55 43.80
N ASN A 12 46.52 8.12 42.69
CA ASN A 12 47.21 7.39 41.62
C ASN A 12 47.50 8.27 40.38
N ALA A 13 47.15 9.55 40.45
CA ALA A 13 47.33 10.49 39.33
C ALA A 13 48.78 10.98 39.24
N LEU A 14 49.21 11.33 38.03
CA LEU A 14 50.45 12.09 37.83
C LEU A 14 50.15 13.57 38.01
N ILE A 15 50.77 14.20 39.01
CA ILE A 15 50.56 15.62 39.32
C ILE A 15 51.79 16.45 38.95
N THR A 16 51.57 17.58 38.29
CA THR A 16 52.62 18.54 37.91
C THR A 16 52.21 19.97 38.26
N THR A 17 53.20 20.84 38.44
CA THR A 17 52.99 22.27 38.64
C THR A 17 54.07 23.08 37.92
N ASN A 18 53.76 24.34 37.58
CA ASN A 18 54.72 25.23 36.93
C ASN A 18 55.66 25.94 37.92
N ALA A 19 55.38 25.94 39.22
CA ALA A 19 56.21 26.62 40.22
C ALA A 19 56.07 26.00 41.61
N THR A 20 57.20 25.64 42.22
CA THR A 20 57.27 25.19 43.63
C THR A 20 58.28 26.03 44.41
N CYS A 21 57.97 26.35 45.67
CA CYS A 21 58.93 27.04 46.54
C CYS A 21 60.23 26.25 46.63
N GLY A 22 61.38 26.94 46.65
CA GLY A 22 62.68 26.32 46.87
C GLY A 22 63.33 25.64 45.65
N GLU A 23 62.76 25.77 44.45
CA GLU A 23 63.31 25.18 43.21
C GLU A 23 64.55 25.93 42.68
N LYS A 24 64.50 27.27 42.69
CA LYS A 24 65.59 28.16 42.22
C LYS A 24 66.65 28.46 43.28
N GLY A 25 66.44 28.01 44.52
CA GLY A 25 67.31 28.26 45.68
C GLY A 25 66.49 28.34 46.98
N ARG A 26 67.17 28.43 48.11
CA ARG A 26 66.51 28.58 49.42
C ARG A 26 65.65 29.85 49.45
N GLU A 27 64.40 29.74 49.89
CA GLU A 27 63.50 30.87 50.06
C GLU A 27 62.87 30.87 51.46
N MET A 28 62.50 32.06 51.95
CA MET A 28 61.85 32.23 53.24
C MET A 28 60.38 32.58 53.03
N TYR A 29 59.48 31.91 53.75
CA TYR A 29 58.04 32.19 53.72
C TYR A 29 57.54 32.39 55.14
N CYS A 30 56.47 33.16 55.33
CA CYS A 30 55.94 33.50 56.64
C CYS A 30 54.46 33.13 56.77
N LYS A 31 54.01 32.74 57.97
CA LYS A 31 52.58 32.50 58.23
C LYS A 31 51.78 33.81 58.32
N LEU A 32 50.55 33.78 57.82
CA LEU A 32 49.59 34.89 57.91
C LEU A 32 48.86 34.81 59.27
N VAL A 33 49.43 35.43 60.31
CA VAL A 33 48.83 35.47 61.66
C VAL A 33 48.05 36.77 61.86
N GLU A 34 46.93 36.71 62.58
CA GLU A 34 46.23 37.87 63.11
C GLU A 34 47.15 38.57 64.14
N HIS A 35 47.47 39.85 63.94
CA HIS A 35 48.40 40.55 64.82
C HIS A 35 47.71 40.88 66.15
N VAL A 36 48.12 40.25 67.24
CA VAL A 36 47.77 40.75 68.60
C VAL A 36 48.68 41.96 68.87
N PRO A 37 48.14 43.15 69.19
CA PRO A 37 48.98 44.31 69.50
C PRO A 37 49.74 44.11 70.83
N GLY A 38 51.05 44.40 70.86
CA GLY A 38 51.80 44.59 72.11
C GLY A 38 52.95 43.64 72.46
N GLN A 39 53.40 42.73 71.58
CA GLN A 39 54.63 41.93 71.81
C GLN A 39 55.71 42.17 70.73
N PRO A 40 57.00 42.23 71.10
CA PRO A 40 58.09 42.40 70.15
C PRO A 40 58.25 41.15 69.27
N ALA A 41 58.17 41.34 67.96
CA ALA A 41 58.39 40.31 66.96
C ALA A 41 59.88 39.91 66.91
N ARG A 42 60.27 38.89 67.69
CA ARG A 42 61.25 37.92 67.16
C ARG A 42 60.61 37.32 65.89
N ASN A 43 61.38 36.74 64.96
CA ASN A 43 60.87 36.11 63.74
C ASN A 43 60.60 34.57 63.89
N PRO A 44 59.76 34.04 64.81
CA PRO A 44 59.48 32.60 64.88
C PRO A 44 58.43 32.14 63.85
N GLN A 45 57.80 33.06 63.11
CA GLN A 45 56.68 32.78 62.19
C GLN A 45 57.10 32.55 60.73
N CYS A 46 58.38 32.74 60.41
CA CYS A 46 58.93 32.50 59.09
C CYS A 46 59.76 31.21 59.07
N ARG A 47 59.63 30.45 57.99
CA ARG A 47 60.31 29.16 57.77
C ARG A 47 61.01 29.19 56.41
N ILE A 48 61.87 28.19 56.19
CA ILE A 48 62.65 28.07 54.96
C ILE A 48 62.01 26.97 54.10
N CYS A 49 61.81 27.27 52.82
CA CYS A 49 61.51 26.28 51.81
C CYS A 49 62.74 26.08 50.90
N ASP A 50 63.16 24.83 50.76
CA ASP A 50 64.30 24.42 49.93
C ASP A 50 64.08 22.98 49.46
N GLN A 51 63.82 22.80 48.16
CA GLN A 51 63.56 21.47 47.57
C GLN A 51 64.79 20.55 47.61
N ARG A 52 66.00 21.13 47.70
CA ARG A 52 67.26 20.39 47.77
C ARG A 52 67.71 20.13 49.20
N SER A 53 66.94 20.59 50.20
CA SER A 53 67.26 20.37 51.60
C SER A 53 67.19 18.90 51.98
N ARG A 54 68.15 18.46 52.81
CA ARG A 54 68.12 17.12 53.43
C ARG A 54 67.03 16.99 54.48
N VAL A 55 66.46 18.12 54.92
CA VAL A 55 65.47 18.21 55.98
C VAL A 55 64.06 18.12 55.38
N PRO A 56 63.29 17.03 55.61
CA PRO A 56 62.03 16.82 54.91
C PRO A 56 60.98 17.92 55.11
N HIS A 57 60.91 18.54 56.28
CA HIS A 57 59.94 19.61 56.58
C HIS A 57 60.23 20.96 55.91
N GLN A 58 61.33 21.07 55.16
CA GLN A 58 61.65 22.23 54.32
C GLN A 58 61.30 21.98 52.84
N ARG A 59 60.91 20.74 52.48
CA ARG A 59 60.53 20.35 51.12
C ARG A 59 59.02 20.29 51.00
N HIS A 60 58.48 21.04 50.05
CA HIS A 60 57.04 21.10 49.78
C HIS A 60 56.72 20.77 48.30
N PRO A 61 57.12 19.59 47.79
CA PRO A 61 56.88 19.20 46.40
C PRO A 61 55.39 19.02 46.10
N ILE A 62 55.02 19.10 44.82
CA ILE A 62 53.61 18.99 44.37
C ILE A 62 52.97 17.65 44.71
N THR A 63 53.76 16.58 44.79
CA THR A 63 53.30 15.23 45.18
C THR A 63 52.67 15.19 46.57
N ASN A 64 53.05 16.10 47.47
CA ASN A 64 52.45 16.20 48.80
C ASN A 64 50.96 16.60 48.76
N ALA A 65 50.46 17.13 47.65
CA ALA A 65 49.06 17.51 47.52
C ALA A 65 48.12 16.30 47.29
N ILE A 66 48.66 15.12 46.99
CA ILE A 66 47.87 13.90 46.66
C ILE A 66 48.34 12.66 47.43
N ASP A 67 49.29 12.80 48.37
CA ASP A 67 49.91 11.67 49.09
C ASP A 67 49.07 11.15 50.27
N GLY A 68 47.94 11.81 50.57
CA GLY A 68 47.04 11.48 51.68
C GLY A 68 47.63 11.75 53.07
N LYS A 69 48.78 12.43 53.17
CA LYS A 69 49.42 12.80 54.43
C LYS A 69 49.08 14.24 54.80
N ASN A 70 49.46 14.66 56.01
CA ASN A 70 49.28 16.06 56.46
C ASN A 70 50.42 16.99 56.00
N THR A 71 51.25 16.54 55.07
CA THR A 71 52.24 17.36 54.37
C THR A 71 51.55 18.21 53.30
N TRP A 72 52.24 19.25 52.79
CA TRP A 72 51.64 20.11 51.77
C TRP A 72 52.64 20.47 50.68
N TRP A 73 52.09 20.79 49.51
CA TRP A 73 52.76 21.51 48.45
C TRP A 73 52.64 23.01 48.69
N GLN A 74 53.68 23.77 48.31
CA GLN A 74 53.69 25.22 48.45
C GLN A 74 54.28 25.89 47.20
N SER A 75 53.58 26.90 46.68
CA SER A 75 54.10 27.76 45.60
C SER A 75 55.14 28.74 46.13
N PRO A 76 55.98 29.33 45.26
CA PRO A 76 56.82 30.45 45.67
C PRO A 76 55.97 31.62 46.17
N SER A 77 56.51 32.38 47.13
CA SER A 77 55.86 33.61 47.60
C SER A 77 55.96 34.74 46.57
N ILE A 78 55.03 35.71 46.64
CA ILE A 78 55.06 36.87 45.74
C ILE A 78 56.29 37.78 45.96
N GLN A 79 57.04 37.60 47.06
CA GLN A 79 58.35 38.25 47.22
C GLN A 79 59.30 37.88 46.08
N ASN A 80 59.22 36.64 45.60
CA ASN A 80 60.13 36.13 44.57
C ASN A 80 59.70 36.52 43.15
N GLY A 81 58.52 37.16 42.98
CA GLY A 81 57.98 37.55 41.69
C GLY A 81 56.45 37.70 41.68
N ILE A 82 55.93 38.71 40.98
CA ILE A 82 54.47 38.93 40.82
C ILE A 82 53.84 37.84 39.94
N GLU A 83 54.64 37.21 39.08
CA GLU A 83 54.22 36.08 38.25
C GLU A 83 53.66 34.90 39.07
N TYR A 84 54.04 34.76 40.34
CA TYR A 84 53.56 33.69 41.22
C TYR A 84 52.11 33.90 41.72
N HIS A 85 51.43 34.98 41.33
CA HIS A 85 49.97 35.01 41.35
C HIS A 85 49.37 33.94 40.40
N TYR A 86 50.09 33.61 39.33
CA TYR A 86 49.70 32.67 38.29
C TYR A 86 50.42 31.33 38.44
N VAL A 87 49.75 30.37 39.06
CA VAL A 87 50.27 29.01 39.27
C VAL A 87 49.28 28.01 38.72
N THR A 88 49.76 27.04 37.96
CA THR A 88 48.94 26.00 37.36
C THR A 88 49.34 24.66 37.96
N VAL A 89 48.35 23.88 38.40
CA VAL A 89 48.52 22.50 38.84
C VAL A 89 47.71 21.62 37.90
N THR A 90 48.32 20.58 37.35
CA THR A 90 47.65 19.65 36.43
C THR A 90 47.76 18.23 36.96
N LEU A 91 46.65 17.50 36.99
CA LEU A 91 46.55 16.08 37.31
C LEU A 91 46.23 15.32 36.01
N ASP A 92 47.04 14.32 35.67
CA ASP A 92 46.73 13.32 34.64
C ASP A 92 46.28 12.03 35.34
N LEU A 93 45.01 11.67 35.16
CA LEU A 93 44.41 10.45 35.70
C LEU A 93 44.82 9.19 34.91
N GLN A 94 45.65 9.32 33.87
CA GLN A 94 46.15 8.29 32.95
C GLN A 94 45.08 7.65 32.04
N GLN A 95 43.80 7.82 32.38
CA GLN A 95 42.64 7.37 31.60
C GLN A 95 41.43 8.27 31.85
N ILE A 96 40.37 8.11 31.05
CA ILE A 96 39.15 8.89 31.19
C ILE A 96 38.28 8.28 32.28
N PHE A 97 37.84 9.12 33.22
CA PHE A 97 36.90 8.76 34.27
C PHE A 97 35.70 9.70 34.26
N GLN A 98 34.62 9.26 34.90
CA GLN A 98 33.50 10.13 35.22
C GLN A 98 33.72 10.75 36.60
N ILE A 99 33.91 12.07 36.65
CA ILE A 99 34.27 12.80 37.87
C ILE A 99 33.00 13.33 38.55
N ALA A 100 32.80 12.92 39.80
CA ALA A 100 31.68 13.33 40.63
C ALA A 100 31.95 14.64 41.37
N TYR A 101 33.16 14.80 41.92
CA TYR A 101 33.55 16.00 42.66
C TYR A 101 35.07 16.22 42.68
N VAL A 102 35.47 17.47 42.92
CA VAL A 102 36.84 17.87 43.21
C VAL A 102 36.87 18.68 44.50
N ILE A 103 37.66 18.21 45.47
CA ILE A 103 37.87 18.87 46.76
C ILE A 103 39.32 19.32 46.86
N VAL A 104 39.53 20.59 47.21
CA VAL A 104 40.86 21.16 47.42
C VAL A 104 40.95 21.69 48.85
N LYS A 105 41.96 21.26 49.60
CA LYS A 105 42.21 21.70 50.97
C LYS A 105 43.51 22.50 51.04
N ALA A 106 43.37 23.76 51.40
CA ALA A 106 44.51 24.62 51.68
C ALA A 106 45.24 24.16 52.95
N ALA A 107 46.54 24.46 53.05
CA ALA A 107 47.35 24.09 54.20
C ALA A 107 47.56 25.29 55.15
N ASN A 108 48.75 25.90 55.10
CA ASN A 108 49.17 27.05 55.92
C ASN A 108 48.97 28.41 55.21
N SER A 109 48.11 28.44 54.19
CA SER A 109 47.68 29.64 53.47
C SER A 109 46.16 29.70 53.41
N PRO A 110 45.56 30.88 53.18
CA PRO A 110 44.16 30.99 52.82
C PRO A 110 43.85 30.24 51.52
N ARG A 111 42.55 30.06 51.26
CA ARG A 111 42.07 29.54 49.96
C ARG A 111 42.51 30.47 48.82
N PRO A 112 42.77 29.92 47.62
CA PRO A 112 43.05 30.72 46.44
C PRO A 112 41.96 31.78 46.20
N GLY A 113 42.37 32.96 45.73
CA GLY A 113 41.45 34.07 45.47
C GLY A 113 40.69 33.87 44.16
N ASN A 114 41.34 34.15 43.03
CA ASN A 114 40.77 33.94 41.71
C ASN A 114 41.45 32.75 41.05
N TRP A 115 40.65 31.79 40.59
CA TRP A 115 41.16 30.61 39.91
C TRP A 115 40.06 29.92 39.11
N ILE A 116 40.49 29.03 38.21
CA ILE A 116 39.60 28.26 37.33
C ILE A 116 39.88 26.78 37.56
N LEU A 117 38.82 25.99 37.73
CA LEU A 117 38.87 24.55 37.64
C LEU A 117 38.53 24.15 36.20
N GLU A 118 39.46 23.49 35.52
CA GLU A 118 39.36 23.12 34.11
C GLU A 118 39.50 21.59 33.95
N ARG A 119 38.90 21.04 32.90
CA ARG A 119 39.04 19.64 32.49
C ARG A 119 39.49 19.51 31.05
N SER A 120 40.06 18.35 30.73
CA SER A 120 40.42 17.97 29.36
C SER A 120 40.42 16.45 29.19
N LEU A 121 40.16 16.00 27.95
CA LEU A 121 40.27 14.59 27.57
C LEU A 121 41.64 14.26 26.96
N ASP A 122 42.27 15.24 26.31
CA ASP A 122 43.50 15.07 25.51
C ASP A 122 44.74 15.76 26.10
N GLY A 123 44.56 16.65 27.09
CA GLY A 123 45.63 17.41 27.71
C GLY A 123 46.05 18.64 26.92
N VAL A 124 45.32 19.00 25.87
CA VAL A 124 45.56 20.17 25.01
C VAL A 124 44.41 21.15 25.10
N ASP A 125 43.18 20.70 24.82
CA ASP A 125 41.98 21.55 24.92
C ASP A 125 41.40 21.48 26.33
N TYR A 126 41.40 22.62 27.04
CA TYR A 126 40.91 22.72 28.40
C TYR A 126 39.63 23.53 28.46
N GLN A 127 38.60 22.91 29.04
CA GLN A 127 37.28 23.50 29.20
C GLN A 127 37.02 23.76 30.69
N PRO A 128 36.43 24.90 31.04
CA PRO A 128 36.15 25.24 32.44
C PRO A 128 35.03 24.38 33.00
N TRP A 129 35.23 23.83 34.20
CA TRP A 129 34.16 23.27 35.02
C TRP A 129 33.53 24.33 35.93
N GLN A 130 34.35 25.18 36.53
CA GLN A 130 33.88 26.21 37.46
C GLN A 130 34.89 27.34 37.63
N TYR A 131 34.39 28.56 37.77
CA TYR A 131 35.17 29.75 38.07
C TYR A 131 35.03 30.17 39.54
N TYR A 132 36.13 30.66 40.10
CA TYR A 132 36.19 31.19 41.46
C TYR A 132 36.76 32.60 41.41
N ALA A 133 36.08 33.52 42.09
CA ALA A 133 36.46 34.93 42.15
C ALA A 133 36.42 35.46 43.59
N ILE A 134 37.24 36.45 43.91
CA ILE A 134 37.32 37.08 45.24
C ILE A 134 35.99 37.74 45.63
N THR A 135 35.29 38.35 44.67
CA THR A 135 33.98 39.00 44.83
C THR A 135 33.03 38.60 43.72
N ASP A 136 31.72 38.75 43.97
CA ASP A 136 30.68 38.48 42.97
C ASP A 136 30.80 39.41 41.75
N SER A 137 31.26 40.65 41.93
CA SER A 137 31.50 41.58 40.83
C SER A 137 32.63 41.12 39.90
N GLU A 138 33.67 40.48 40.43
CA GLU A 138 34.80 39.98 39.64
C GLU A 138 34.40 38.79 38.74
N CYS A 139 33.35 38.04 39.09
CA CYS A 139 32.80 37.03 38.18
C CYS A 139 32.36 37.63 36.84
N LEU A 140 31.67 38.77 36.89
CA LEU A 140 31.19 39.46 35.70
C LEU A 140 32.32 40.18 34.96
N THR A 141 33.15 40.95 35.68
CA THR A 141 34.17 41.78 35.03
C THR A 141 35.35 40.99 34.48
N ARG A 142 35.71 39.84 35.09
CA ARG A 142 36.88 39.04 34.69
C ARG A 142 36.54 37.83 33.84
N TYR A 143 35.42 37.18 34.10
CA TYR A 143 35.03 35.94 33.41
C TYR A 143 33.77 36.09 32.57
N ASN A 144 33.11 37.26 32.58
CA ASN A 144 31.86 37.52 31.88
C ASN A 144 30.74 36.53 32.26
N ILE A 145 30.72 36.09 33.52
CA ILE A 145 29.73 35.14 34.06
C ILE A 145 28.99 35.79 35.22
N HIS A 146 27.66 35.66 35.23
CA HIS A 146 26.84 36.17 36.33
C HIS A 146 27.17 35.39 37.62
N PRO A 147 27.46 36.08 38.74
CA PRO A 147 27.82 35.42 39.98
C PRO A 147 26.65 34.59 40.53
N ARG A 148 26.96 33.41 41.08
CA ARG A 148 26.03 32.59 41.87
C ARG A 148 26.32 32.80 43.37
N PRO A 149 25.58 33.68 44.05
CA PRO A 149 25.79 33.95 45.47
C PRO A 149 25.34 32.76 46.33
N GLY A 150 26.10 32.43 47.36
CA GLY A 150 25.77 31.32 48.27
C GLY A 150 26.31 29.97 47.80
N THR A 151 25.65 28.89 48.21
CA THR A 151 26.02 27.52 47.81
C THR A 151 25.77 27.32 46.32
N PRO A 152 26.72 26.76 45.56
CA PRO A 152 26.56 26.45 44.14
C PRO A 152 25.25 25.72 43.81
N SER A 153 24.51 26.22 42.83
CA SER A 153 23.31 25.60 42.26
C SER A 153 23.31 25.74 40.74
N TYR A 154 22.62 24.81 40.05
CA TYR A 154 22.68 24.66 38.60
C TYR A 154 21.28 24.53 38.01
N VAL A 155 21.07 25.14 36.85
CA VAL A 155 19.84 25.10 36.06
C VAL A 155 19.98 24.09 34.91
N LYS A 156 21.19 23.89 34.38
CA LYS A 156 21.48 22.92 33.30
C LYS A 156 22.62 21.98 33.69
N ASP A 157 22.67 20.82 33.03
CA ASP A 157 23.69 19.78 33.30
C ASP A 157 25.11 20.20 32.89
N ASP A 158 25.25 21.05 31.86
CA ASP A 158 26.51 21.58 31.33
C ASP A 158 26.83 23.00 31.82
N GLU A 159 26.02 23.55 32.73
CA GLU A 159 26.19 24.93 33.19
C GLU A 159 27.51 25.10 33.94
N VAL A 160 28.32 26.05 33.47
CA VAL A 160 29.54 26.52 34.11
C VAL A 160 29.23 27.81 34.87
N ILE A 161 29.48 27.80 36.18
CA ILE A 161 29.15 28.93 37.06
C ILE A 161 30.40 29.65 37.56
N CYS A 162 30.20 30.85 38.11
CA CYS A 162 31.21 31.55 38.90
C CYS A 162 30.68 31.82 40.31
N THR A 163 31.48 31.51 41.35
CA THR A 163 31.10 31.74 42.75
C THR A 163 32.23 32.39 43.55
N SER A 164 31.86 33.28 44.48
CA SER A 164 32.78 33.85 45.48
C SER A 164 32.73 33.14 46.84
N TYR A 165 31.83 32.17 47.01
CA TYR A 165 31.55 31.50 48.29
C TYR A 165 32.80 30.83 48.88
N TYR A 166 33.58 30.15 48.03
CA TYR A 166 34.80 29.43 48.41
C TYR A 166 36.08 30.28 48.34
N SER A 167 35.98 31.57 47.97
CA SER A 167 37.12 32.48 47.83
C SER A 167 37.23 33.49 48.98
N LYS A 168 36.42 33.30 50.04
CA LYS A 168 36.49 34.09 51.27
C LYS A 168 37.78 33.81 52.03
N ILE A 169 38.35 34.86 52.61
CA ILE A 169 39.67 34.81 53.27
C ILE A 169 39.71 33.96 54.54
N HIS A 170 38.62 33.89 55.30
CA HIS A 170 38.51 32.96 56.42
C HIS A 170 38.03 31.59 55.91
N PRO A 171 38.59 30.48 56.43
CA PRO A 171 39.69 30.41 57.40
C PRO A 171 41.07 30.66 56.75
N LEU A 172 42.02 31.16 57.55
CA LEU A 172 43.38 31.50 57.09
C LEU A 172 44.29 30.27 56.88
N GLU A 173 43.91 29.12 57.44
CA GLU A 173 44.57 27.83 57.28
C GLU A 173 43.48 26.76 57.14
N ASN A 174 43.79 25.62 56.51
CA ASN A 174 42.89 24.46 56.41
C ASN A 174 41.54 24.75 55.72
N GLY A 175 41.46 25.80 54.90
CA GLY A 175 40.25 26.12 54.15
C GLY A 175 39.95 25.07 53.08
N GLU A 176 38.72 24.60 53.03
CA GLU A 176 38.27 23.60 52.06
C GLU A 176 37.43 24.25 50.96
N ILE A 177 37.58 23.72 49.75
CA ILE A 177 36.79 24.06 48.57
C ILE A 177 36.16 22.79 48.04
N HIS A 178 34.82 22.74 48.06
CA HIS A 178 34.05 21.59 47.61
C HIS A 178 33.37 21.91 46.28
N THR A 179 33.70 21.14 45.25
CA THR A 179 33.17 21.33 43.91
C THR A 179 32.45 20.07 43.47
N SER A 180 31.12 20.06 43.60
CA SER A 180 30.28 18.97 43.11
C SER A 180 29.95 19.19 41.64
N LEU A 181 30.26 18.20 40.79
CA LEU A 181 29.95 18.22 39.37
C LEU A 181 28.62 17.51 39.04
N ILE A 182 28.12 16.65 39.94
CA ILE A 182 26.86 15.89 39.75
C ILE A 182 25.75 16.45 40.65
N ASN A 183 25.96 16.52 41.97
CA ASN A 183 24.90 16.91 42.90
C ASN A 183 24.44 18.35 42.65
N GLY A 184 23.12 18.56 42.63
CA GLY A 184 22.48 19.86 42.39
C GLY A 184 22.19 20.16 40.92
N ARG A 185 22.52 19.26 39.99
CA ARG A 185 22.14 19.36 38.57
C ARG A 185 20.82 18.61 38.29
N PRO A 186 20.02 19.02 37.28
CA PRO A 186 18.71 18.43 37.01
C PRO A 186 18.71 16.92 36.78
N SER A 187 19.69 16.39 36.04
CA SER A 187 19.74 14.96 35.67
C SER A 187 20.64 14.15 36.60
N ALA A 188 20.78 14.55 37.88
CA ALA A 188 21.66 13.85 38.83
C ALA A 188 21.20 12.40 39.13
N ASP A 189 19.88 12.17 39.20
CA ASP A 189 19.30 10.86 39.51
C ASP A 189 19.32 9.89 38.31
N ASP A 190 19.20 10.40 37.09
CA ASP A 190 19.34 9.64 35.83
C ASP A 190 20.22 10.42 34.84
N PRO A 191 21.55 10.18 34.83
CA PRO A 191 22.51 10.99 34.11
C PRO A 191 22.24 11.08 32.60
N SER A 192 21.94 12.29 32.14
CA SER A 192 21.82 12.58 30.71
C SER A 192 23.17 12.41 30.01
N ARG A 193 23.15 12.19 28.69
CA ARG A 193 24.38 12.18 27.88
C ARG A 193 25.20 13.46 28.04
N VAL A 194 24.53 14.60 28.18
CA VAL A 194 25.16 15.91 28.41
C VAL A 194 25.92 15.93 29.74
N LEU A 195 25.32 15.41 30.81
CA LEU A 195 25.97 15.33 32.12
C LEU A 195 27.16 14.36 32.11
N LEU A 196 27.01 13.22 31.43
CA LEU A 196 28.08 12.22 31.27
C LEU A 196 29.30 12.80 30.54
N GLU A 197 29.07 13.50 29.42
CA GLU A 197 30.13 14.17 28.66
C GLU A 197 30.76 15.33 29.46
N PHE A 198 29.95 16.10 30.18
CA PHE A 198 30.42 17.21 31.02
C PHE A 198 31.31 16.74 32.19
N THR A 199 30.98 15.61 32.81
CA THR A 199 31.72 15.04 33.96
C THR A 199 32.91 14.17 33.54
N SER A 200 33.05 13.85 32.25
CA SER A 200 34.15 13.05 31.74
C SER A 200 35.46 13.85 31.63
N ALA A 201 36.52 13.34 32.25
CA ALA A 201 37.85 13.94 32.18
C ALA A 201 38.97 12.90 32.35
N ARG A 202 40.09 13.15 31.67
CA ARG A 202 41.38 12.51 31.96
C ARG A 202 42.32 13.48 32.67
N PHE A 203 42.33 14.74 32.24
CA PHE A 203 43.17 15.78 32.82
C PHE A 203 42.31 16.76 33.60
N ILE A 204 42.77 17.10 34.81
CA ILE A 204 42.15 18.14 35.66
C ILE A 204 43.20 19.21 35.91
N ARG A 205 42.84 20.47 35.67
CA ARG A 205 43.75 21.61 35.83
C ARG A 205 43.17 22.65 36.78
N LEU A 206 43.95 23.00 37.79
CA LEU A 206 43.68 24.09 38.71
C LEU A 206 44.55 25.26 38.27
N ARG A 207 43.92 26.28 37.70
CA ARG A 207 44.60 27.47 37.18
C ARG A 207 44.42 28.63 38.14
N PHE A 208 45.36 28.79 39.07
CA PHE A 208 45.38 29.91 40.00
C PHE A 208 45.80 31.19 39.28
N GLN A 209 45.06 32.27 39.52
CA GLN A 209 45.27 33.56 38.86
C GLN A 209 45.54 34.71 39.84
N ARG A 210 45.09 34.59 41.09
CA ARG A 210 45.31 35.62 42.13
C ARG A 210 45.25 35.03 43.54
N ILE A 211 46.32 35.25 44.31
CA ILE A 211 46.40 34.92 45.74
C ILE A 211 45.45 35.85 46.51
N ARG A 212 44.79 35.32 47.56
CA ARG A 212 43.96 36.12 48.45
C ARG A 212 44.83 36.88 49.44
N THR A 213 44.76 38.21 49.41
CA THR A 213 45.48 39.07 50.37
C THR A 213 44.51 39.88 51.24
N LEU A 214 44.98 40.32 52.42
CA LEU A 214 44.25 41.22 53.32
C LEU A 214 44.33 42.67 52.80
N ASN A 215 44.01 42.90 51.52
CA ASN A 215 44.20 44.16 50.81
C ASN A 215 45.66 44.63 50.68
N ALA A 216 46.65 43.77 50.97
CA ALA A 216 48.07 44.09 50.78
C ALA A 216 48.45 44.30 49.29
N ASP A 217 47.63 43.81 48.35
CA ASP A 217 47.77 44.10 46.93
C ASP A 217 47.77 45.61 46.65
N LEU A 218 46.97 46.39 47.39
CA LEU A 218 46.91 47.85 47.27
C LEU A 218 48.24 48.52 47.63
N MET A 219 49.03 47.91 48.53
CA MET A 219 50.37 48.41 48.89
C MET A 219 51.39 48.12 47.78
N MET A 220 51.20 47.04 46.98
CA MET A 220 52.04 46.76 45.81
C MET A 220 51.74 47.67 44.61
N PHE A 221 50.51 48.13 44.45
CA PHE A 221 50.15 49.08 43.37
C PHE A 221 50.47 50.55 43.73
N ALA A 222 50.64 50.88 45.01
CA ALA A 222 50.95 52.23 45.48
C ALA A 222 52.42 52.62 45.30
N HIS A 223 53.35 51.65 45.25
CA HIS A 223 54.79 51.88 45.12
C HIS A 223 55.27 51.51 43.70
N LYS A 224 55.99 52.42 43.02
CA LYS A 224 56.52 52.21 41.66
C LYS A 224 57.77 51.32 41.60
N ASP A 225 58.47 51.15 42.73
CA ASP A 225 59.68 50.34 42.84
C ASP A 225 59.45 49.12 43.76
N PRO A 226 59.62 47.87 43.28
CA PRO A 226 59.47 46.65 44.08
C PRO A 226 60.37 46.57 45.32
N ASN A 227 61.46 47.36 45.36
CA ASN A 227 62.40 47.39 46.49
C ASN A 227 61.91 48.21 47.70
N GLU A 228 60.84 49.00 47.56
CA GLU A 228 60.28 49.82 48.66
C GLU A 228 59.31 49.05 49.56
N ILE A 229 58.92 47.82 49.19
CA ILE A 229 57.91 47.04 49.89
C ILE A 229 58.58 46.11 50.91
N ASP A 230 58.12 46.16 52.17
CA ASP A 230 58.65 45.30 53.24
C ASP A 230 58.57 43.80 52.84
N PRO A 231 59.73 43.12 52.69
CA PRO A 231 59.78 41.69 52.39
C PRO A 231 58.97 40.82 53.36
N ILE A 232 58.76 41.28 54.60
CA ILE A 232 57.98 40.55 55.62
C ILE A 232 56.50 40.43 55.23
N VAL A 233 55.96 41.37 54.44
CA VAL A 233 54.56 41.36 53.99
C VAL A 233 54.41 40.43 52.79
N THR A 234 55.28 40.55 51.79
CA THR A 234 55.23 39.76 50.55
C THR A 234 55.56 38.28 50.76
N ARG A 235 56.36 37.94 51.79
CA ARG A 235 56.63 36.55 52.24
C ARG A 235 55.42 35.78 52.77
N ARG A 236 54.33 36.48 53.10
CA ARG A 236 53.11 35.88 53.71
C ARG A 236 52.11 35.38 52.67
N TYR A 237 52.31 35.70 51.39
CA TYR A 237 51.35 35.41 50.32
C TYR A 237 51.93 34.39 49.34
N TYR A 238 51.38 33.18 49.38
CA TYR A 238 51.67 32.03 48.53
C TYR A 238 50.46 31.09 48.55
N TYR A 239 50.40 30.13 47.62
CA TYR A 239 49.45 29.03 47.68
C TYR A 239 50.06 27.85 48.44
N SER A 240 49.26 27.18 49.27
CA SER A 240 49.62 25.93 49.91
C SER A 240 48.45 24.95 49.87
N ILE A 241 48.69 23.73 49.44
CA ILE A 241 47.66 22.69 49.28
C ILE A 241 48.17 21.41 49.92
N LYS A 242 47.41 20.87 50.87
CA LYS A 242 47.73 19.61 51.55
C LYS A 242 46.97 18.40 51.01
N ASP A 243 45.83 18.63 50.37
CA ASP A 243 45.00 17.55 49.85
C ASP A 243 44.18 18.03 48.65
N ILE A 244 44.28 17.27 47.56
CA ILE A 244 43.43 17.34 46.38
C ILE A 244 42.78 15.96 46.26
N SER A 245 41.47 15.92 46.45
CA SER A 245 40.67 14.71 46.33
C SER A 245 39.77 14.81 45.11
N VAL A 246 39.86 13.83 44.23
CA VAL A 246 39.08 13.75 43.00
C VAL A 246 38.21 12.51 43.10
N GLY A 247 36.94 12.68 43.45
CA GLY A 247 35.98 11.59 43.48
C GLY A 247 35.50 11.29 42.08
N GLY A 248 35.75 10.07 41.59
CA GLY A 248 35.25 9.63 40.29
C GLY A 248 35.04 8.13 40.22
N MET A 249 34.41 7.68 39.14
CA MET A 249 34.14 6.27 38.87
C MET A 249 34.47 5.93 37.42
N CYS A 250 34.65 4.64 37.14
CA CYS A 250 34.91 4.15 35.79
C CYS A 250 33.64 4.17 34.94
N ILE A 251 33.82 4.37 33.64
CA ILE A 251 32.71 4.39 32.67
C ILE A 251 32.47 2.96 32.21
N CYS A 252 31.50 2.28 32.83
CA CYS A 252 31.14 0.89 32.50
C CYS A 252 29.74 0.77 31.88
N SER A 253 29.20 1.87 31.36
CA SER A 253 27.91 1.96 30.66
C SER A 253 26.71 1.34 31.39
N GLY A 254 26.77 1.24 32.74
CA GLY A 254 25.70 0.64 33.54
C GLY A 254 25.72 -0.90 33.62
N HIS A 255 26.80 -1.55 33.16
CA HIS A 255 26.91 -3.01 33.09
C HIS A 255 28.05 -3.61 33.94
N ALA A 256 28.72 -2.84 34.80
CA ALA A 256 29.72 -3.41 35.71
C ALA A 256 29.63 -2.80 37.11
N LYS A 257 29.78 -3.64 38.13
CA LYS A 257 29.81 -3.21 39.54
C LYS A 257 31.21 -2.79 40.01
N ALA A 258 32.26 -3.21 39.30
CA ALA A 258 33.63 -2.93 39.68
C ALA A 258 34.53 -2.73 38.44
N CYS A 259 35.58 -1.93 38.62
CA CYS A 259 36.62 -1.68 37.64
C CYS A 259 38.01 -1.80 38.29
N PRO A 260 38.50 -3.03 38.52
CA PRO A 260 39.83 -3.23 39.09
C PRO A 260 40.92 -2.67 38.18
N LEU A 261 42.03 -2.24 38.77
CA LEU A 261 43.24 -1.87 38.06
C LEU A 261 43.91 -3.14 37.52
N ASP A 262 44.12 -3.21 36.21
CA ASP A 262 44.89 -4.28 35.57
C ASP A 262 46.40 -4.02 35.78
N PRO A 263 47.12 -4.90 36.50
CA PRO A 263 48.54 -4.72 36.78
C PRO A 263 49.44 -4.77 35.53
N ALA A 264 48.97 -5.34 34.41
CA ALA A 264 49.76 -5.40 33.16
C ALA A 264 49.71 -4.07 32.39
N THR A 265 48.53 -3.43 32.35
CA THR A 265 48.30 -2.21 31.55
C THR A 265 48.25 -0.93 32.38
N ASN A 266 48.20 -1.06 33.71
CA ASN A 266 48.03 0.04 34.67
C ASN A 266 46.75 0.87 34.43
N LYS A 267 45.73 0.27 33.80
CA LYS A 267 44.42 0.86 33.50
C LYS A 267 43.33 0.16 34.28
N SER A 268 42.23 0.85 34.60
CA SER A 268 41.07 0.17 35.18
C SER A 268 40.15 -0.35 34.08
N VAL A 269 39.87 -1.65 34.08
CA VAL A 269 38.99 -2.29 33.10
C VAL A 269 37.71 -2.72 33.79
N CYS A 270 36.56 -2.48 33.17
CA CYS A 270 35.27 -2.87 33.72
C CYS A 270 35.11 -4.40 33.73
N GLN A 271 34.64 -4.94 34.86
CA GLN A 271 34.18 -6.33 34.92
C GLN A 271 32.75 -6.41 34.39
N CYS A 272 32.62 -6.50 33.07
CA CYS A 272 31.33 -6.45 32.40
C CYS A 272 30.42 -7.64 32.77
N GLU A 273 29.17 -7.31 33.06
CA GLU A 273 28.06 -8.23 33.30
C GLU A 273 26.97 -8.01 32.22
N HIS A 274 25.77 -8.55 32.41
CA HIS A 274 24.63 -8.39 31.47
C HIS A 274 24.96 -8.81 30.02
N ASN A 275 25.86 -9.77 29.85
CA ASN A 275 26.38 -10.26 28.55
C ASN A 275 26.97 -9.16 27.66
N THR A 276 27.56 -8.14 28.29
CA THR A 276 28.31 -7.08 27.61
C THR A 276 29.81 -7.33 27.68
N CYS A 277 30.52 -6.85 26.68
CA CYS A 277 31.95 -7.03 26.49
C CYS A 277 32.58 -5.70 26.05
N GLY A 278 33.90 -5.57 26.18
CA GLY A 278 34.65 -4.33 25.91
C GLY A 278 35.27 -3.75 27.18
N GLU A 279 36.16 -2.76 27.04
CA GLU A 279 36.83 -2.15 28.20
C GLU A 279 35.85 -1.37 29.10
N THR A 280 34.80 -0.82 28.49
CA THR A 280 33.75 0.00 29.10
C THR A 280 32.35 -0.62 28.98
N CYS A 281 32.28 -1.90 28.61
CA CYS A 281 31.03 -2.64 28.38
C CYS A 281 30.12 -2.00 27.33
N ASP A 282 30.73 -1.50 26.25
CA ASP A 282 30.13 -0.70 25.18
C ASP A 282 29.54 -1.53 24.03
N ARG A 283 29.60 -2.86 24.11
CA ARG A 283 29.03 -3.77 23.12
C ARG A 283 28.50 -5.05 23.76
N CYS A 284 27.58 -5.72 23.09
CA CYS A 284 27.21 -7.08 23.46
C CYS A 284 28.36 -8.06 23.19
N CYS A 285 28.46 -9.10 24.01
CA CYS A 285 29.40 -10.18 23.76
C CYS A 285 29.05 -10.93 22.47
N PRO A 286 30.05 -11.52 21.77
CA PRO A 286 29.80 -12.36 20.61
C PRO A 286 28.75 -13.44 20.93
N GLY A 287 27.71 -13.56 20.10
CA GLY A 287 26.62 -14.50 20.32
C GLY A 287 25.41 -13.93 21.07
N PHE A 288 25.52 -12.72 21.63
CA PHE A 288 24.46 -12.03 22.37
C PHE A 288 23.87 -10.84 21.61
N ASN A 289 23.76 -10.98 20.30
CA ASN A 289 23.36 -9.91 19.40
C ASN A 289 21.92 -10.05 18.90
N GLN A 290 21.02 -10.66 19.68
CA GLN A 290 19.60 -10.78 19.29
C GLN A 290 18.90 -9.41 19.26
N LYS A 291 19.34 -8.48 20.11
CA LYS A 291 18.82 -7.11 20.26
C LYS A 291 19.96 -6.10 20.16
N PRO A 292 19.64 -4.83 19.82
CA PRO A 292 20.65 -3.78 19.81
C PRO A 292 21.16 -3.53 21.23
N TRP A 293 22.44 -3.16 21.34
CA TRP A 293 23.05 -2.80 22.62
C TRP A 293 22.48 -1.48 23.14
N HIS A 294 22.22 -1.42 24.44
CA HIS A 294 21.80 -0.20 25.14
C HIS A 294 22.48 -0.12 26.50
N ALA A 295 22.87 1.09 26.92
CA ALA A 295 23.45 1.32 28.24
C ALA A 295 22.44 1.03 29.37
N GLY A 296 22.92 0.46 30.47
CA GLY A 296 22.11 0.25 31.67
C GLY A 296 21.83 1.56 32.41
N THR A 297 20.56 1.79 32.77
CA THR A 297 20.15 2.90 33.67
C THR A 297 20.01 2.40 35.10
N PHE A 298 19.75 3.25 36.09
CA PHE A 298 19.50 2.77 37.46
C PHE A 298 18.29 1.82 37.52
N LEU A 299 17.25 2.09 36.73
CA LEU A 299 16.00 1.34 36.71
C LEU A 299 16.03 0.11 35.78
N VAL A 300 16.73 0.20 34.64
CA VAL A 300 16.71 -0.82 33.59
C VAL A 300 18.10 -1.36 33.33
N LYS A 301 18.26 -2.69 33.24
CA LYS A 301 19.56 -3.34 33.07
C LYS A 301 20.06 -3.38 31.63
N HIS A 302 19.15 -3.39 30.65
CA HIS A 302 19.42 -3.56 29.21
C HIS A 302 20.42 -4.70 28.93
N GLU A 303 20.09 -5.92 29.33
CA GLU A 303 20.96 -7.08 29.10
C GLU A 303 20.94 -7.54 27.63
N CYS A 304 22.12 -7.93 27.13
CA CYS A 304 22.25 -8.47 25.79
C CYS A 304 21.69 -9.90 25.73
N GLU A 305 20.87 -10.17 24.73
CA GLU A 305 20.13 -11.41 24.57
C GLU A 305 20.84 -12.36 23.58
N PRO A 306 21.03 -13.66 23.92
CA PRO A 306 21.65 -14.64 23.04
C PRO A 306 20.86 -14.84 21.75
N CYS A 307 21.56 -14.99 20.64
CA CYS A 307 20.95 -15.38 19.36
C CYS A 307 20.54 -16.85 19.39
N ASN A 308 19.43 -17.18 18.72
CA ASN A 308 19.03 -18.56 18.54
C ASN A 308 19.54 -19.07 17.19
N CYS A 309 20.57 -19.91 17.21
CA CYS A 309 21.16 -20.48 16.00
C CYS A 309 20.96 -22.01 15.89
N HIS A 310 19.95 -22.57 16.57
CA HIS A 310 19.65 -24.01 16.57
C HIS A 310 20.85 -24.92 16.91
N GLY A 311 21.76 -24.44 17.75
CA GLY A 311 23.00 -25.14 18.13
C GLY A 311 24.03 -25.30 17.01
N LYS A 312 23.90 -24.57 15.88
CA LYS A 312 24.79 -24.68 14.71
C LYS A 312 25.98 -23.73 14.75
N THR A 313 25.86 -22.64 15.48
CA THR A 313 26.92 -21.65 15.72
C THR A 313 26.59 -20.87 16.99
N GLU A 314 27.61 -20.38 17.67
CA GLU A 314 27.45 -19.44 18.79
C GLU A 314 27.70 -17.99 18.35
N ALA A 315 28.16 -17.79 17.12
CA ALA A 315 28.48 -16.47 16.60
C ALA A 315 27.29 -15.90 15.81
N CYS A 316 26.92 -14.66 16.13
CA CYS A 316 25.91 -13.89 15.42
C CYS A 316 26.23 -12.40 15.44
N TYR A 317 25.60 -11.64 14.56
CA TYR A 317 25.60 -10.18 14.58
C TYR A 317 24.17 -9.63 14.57
N TYR A 318 24.00 -8.36 14.93
CA TYR A 318 22.70 -7.70 14.91
C TYR A 318 22.49 -6.98 13.59
N ASP A 319 21.33 -7.16 12.98
CA ASP A 319 20.88 -6.50 11.77
C ASP A 319 19.51 -5.83 11.99
N GLN A 320 19.42 -4.53 11.72
CA GLN A 320 18.19 -3.76 11.94
C GLN A 320 17.10 -4.11 10.92
N ASP A 321 17.46 -4.37 9.66
CA ASP A 321 16.47 -4.68 8.62
C ASP A 321 15.79 -6.03 8.89
N VAL A 322 16.54 -6.98 9.43
CA VAL A 322 16.03 -8.28 9.90
C VAL A 322 15.07 -8.11 11.07
N ALA A 323 15.39 -7.20 12.00
CA ALA A 323 14.52 -6.88 13.13
C ALA A 323 13.21 -6.25 12.70
N ASP A 324 13.26 -5.26 11.79
CA ASP A 324 12.08 -4.55 11.30
C ASP A 324 11.11 -5.47 10.54
N ARG A 325 11.64 -6.53 9.92
CA ARG A 325 10.86 -7.55 9.20
C ARG A 325 10.39 -8.71 10.08
N ASN A 326 10.73 -8.74 11.37
CA ASN A 326 10.46 -9.86 12.29
C ASN A 326 10.94 -11.22 11.74
N GLN A 327 12.19 -11.28 11.26
CA GLN A 327 12.72 -12.48 10.60
C GLN A 327 13.68 -13.30 11.48
N SER A 328 14.22 -12.73 12.55
CA SER A 328 15.09 -13.45 13.49
C SER A 328 14.29 -14.06 14.63
N LEU A 329 14.50 -15.34 14.88
CA LEU A 329 13.93 -16.08 16.01
C LEU A 329 14.77 -15.87 17.27
N ASN A 330 14.14 -15.60 18.40
CA ASN A 330 14.81 -15.55 19.70
C ASN A 330 14.87 -16.93 20.38
N VAL A 331 15.53 -17.02 21.55
CA VAL A 331 15.65 -18.27 22.32
C VAL A 331 14.33 -18.77 22.93
N ARG A 332 13.26 -17.96 22.91
CA ARG A 332 11.91 -18.34 23.36
C ARG A 332 11.00 -18.81 22.22
N GLY A 333 11.51 -18.84 20.98
CA GLY A 333 10.74 -19.22 19.80
C GLY A 333 9.82 -18.12 19.25
N GLU A 334 10.08 -16.86 19.59
CA GLU A 334 9.36 -15.68 19.10
C GLU A 334 10.18 -14.98 18.02
N TYR A 335 9.55 -14.59 16.92
CA TYR A 335 10.19 -13.84 15.82
C TYR A 335 10.37 -12.36 16.21
N ILE A 336 11.32 -12.09 17.11
CA ILE A 336 11.59 -10.77 17.68
C ILE A 336 13.10 -10.56 17.77
N GLY A 337 13.57 -9.44 17.26
CA GLY A 337 14.99 -9.06 17.26
C GLY A 337 15.64 -9.22 15.89
N GLY A 338 16.94 -8.93 15.83
CA GLY A 338 17.71 -8.83 14.58
C GLY A 338 18.95 -9.72 14.56
N GLY A 339 19.00 -10.77 15.39
CA GLY A 339 20.17 -11.65 15.44
C GLY A 339 20.31 -12.48 14.16
N VAL A 340 21.47 -12.40 13.50
CA VAL A 340 21.82 -13.18 12.31
C VAL A 340 23.03 -14.05 12.61
N CYS A 341 22.85 -15.35 12.51
CA CYS A 341 23.86 -16.36 12.76
C CYS A 341 24.90 -16.42 11.64
N VAL A 342 26.16 -16.65 11.99
CA VAL A 342 27.27 -16.75 11.02
C VAL A 342 28.02 -18.07 11.16
N ASN A 343 28.55 -18.57 10.04
CA ASN A 343 29.26 -19.85 9.96
C ASN A 343 28.43 -21.05 10.48
N CYS A 344 27.18 -21.16 10.02
CA CYS A 344 26.30 -22.28 10.32
C CYS A 344 26.95 -23.63 9.96
N THR A 345 27.01 -24.56 10.92
CA THR A 345 27.58 -25.91 10.71
C THR A 345 26.54 -26.88 10.17
N SER A 346 26.98 -28.10 9.81
CA SER A 346 26.09 -29.21 9.40
C SER A 346 25.24 -28.88 8.16
N HIS A 347 25.82 -28.12 7.22
CA HIS A 347 25.18 -27.71 5.96
C HIS A 347 23.86 -26.94 6.13
N THR A 348 23.71 -26.25 7.26
CA THR A 348 22.58 -25.36 7.54
C THR A 348 22.87 -23.93 7.07
N GLY A 349 21.82 -23.16 6.83
CA GLY A 349 21.85 -21.76 6.41
C GLY A 349 20.58 -21.03 6.84
N GLY A 350 20.41 -19.79 6.41
CA GLY A 350 19.32 -18.91 6.89
C GLY A 350 19.76 -18.01 8.05
N ILE A 351 18.82 -17.22 8.58
CA ILE A 351 19.10 -16.19 9.59
C ILE A 351 19.45 -16.81 10.94
N ASN A 352 18.79 -17.92 11.28
CA ASN A 352 18.94 -18.67 12.52
C ASN A 352 19.61 -20.04 12.29
N CYS A 353 20.22 -20.29 11.12
CA CYS A 353 20.65 -21.62 10.69
C CYS A 353 19.50 -22.64 10.59
N GLU A 354 18.30 -22.14 10.26
CA GLU A 354 17.03 -22.85 10.26
C GLU A 354 16.70 -23.54 8.94
N THR A 355 17.45 -23.26 7.87
CA THR A 355 17.29 -23.86 6.52
C THR A 355 18.54 -24.65 6.12
N CYS A 356 18.54 -25.30 4.96
CA CYS A 356 19.73 -25.95 4.40
C CYS A 356 20.40 -25.06 3.33
N VAL A 357 21.71 -25.20 3.19
CA VAL A 357 22.46 -24.56 2.09
C VAL A 357 22.07 -25.14 0.73
N ASP A 358 22.40 -24.44 -0.35
CA ASP A 358 22.15 -24.92 -1.72
C ASP A 358 22.83 -26.28 -1.95
N GLY A 359 22.14 -27.19 -2.63
CA GLY A 359 22.58 -28.58 -2.81
C GLY A 359 22.28 -29.53 -1.65
N TYR A 360 21.62 -29.06 -0.58
CA TYR A 360 21.14 -29.87 0.53
C TYR A 360 19.65 -29.62 0.83
N PHE A 361 18.98 -30.62 1.39
CA PHE A 361 17.58 -30.53 1.82
C PHE A 361 17.36 -31.17 3.19
N ARG A 362 16.26 -30.77 3.84
CA ARG A 362 15.81 -31.34 5.11
C ARG A 362 14.67 -32.34 4.86
N PRO A 363 14.84 -33.62 5.23
CA PRO A 363 13.77 -34.61 5.14
C PRO A 363 12.57 -34.25 6.02
N LYS A 364 11.38 -34.69 5.61
CA LYS A 364 10.14 -34.46 6.35
C LYS A 364 10.22 -35.05 7.76
N GLY A 365 9.86 -34.24 8.76
CA GLY A 365 9.86 -34.62 10.19
C GLY A 365 11.18 -34.43 10.93
N VAL A 366 12.24 -33.96 10.26
CA VAL A 366 13.50 -33.60 10.91
C VAL A 366 13.43 -32.13 11.37
N LEU A 367 13.86 -31.83 12.59
CA LEU A 367 13.88 -30.46 13.15
C LEU A 367 15.23 -29.77 12.88
N PRO A 368 15.27 -28.42 12.78
CA PRO A 368 16.52 -27.66 12.64
C PRO A 368 17.57 -27.94 13.73
N ASP A 369 17.12 -28.22 14.96
CA ASP A 369 17.99 -28.47 16.12
C ASP A 369 18.72 -29.82 16.08
N ASN A 370 18.31 -30.75 15.20
CA ASN A 370 18.95 -32.05 15.06
C ASN A 370 20.41 -31.86 14.63
N PRO A 371 21.41 -32.56 15.19
CA PRO A 371 22.83 -32.43 14.81
C PRO A 371 23.11 -32.36 13.30
N ASP A 372 22.53 -33.27 12.51
CA ASP A 372 22.73 -33.35 11.06
C ASP A 372 21.38 -33.31 10.32
N PRO A 373 20.76 -32.11 10.18
CA PRO A 373 19.39 -31.99 9.68
C PRO A 373 19.31 -31.97 8.14
N CYS A 374 20.43 -31.75 7.46
CA CYS A 374 20.51 -31.52 6.02
C CYS A 374 21.21 -32.67 5.30
N GLN A 375 20.55 -33.25 4.30
CA GLN A 375 21.06 -34.32 3.44
C GLN A 375 21.38 -33.79 2.03
N PRO A 376 22.40 -34.32 1.33
CA PRO A 376 22.75 -33.85 0.01
C PRO A 376 21.67 -34.18 -1.03
N CYS A 377 21.41 -33.25 -1.93
CA CYS A 377 20.57 -33.46 -3.11
C CYS A 377 21.23 -34.50 -4.03
N SER A 378 20.42 -35.36 -4.63
CA SER A 378 20.88 -36.37 -5.60
C SER A 378 20.40 -36.06 -7.02
N CYS A 379 20.55 -34.80 -7.45
CA CYS A 379 20.06 -34.34 -8.75
C CYS A 379 20.92 -34.84 -9.92
N ASP A 380 20.27 -35.36 -10.95
CA ASP A 380 20.94 -35.84 -12.16
C ASP A 380 21.38 -34.68 -13.05
N PRO A 381 22.67 -34.54 -13.38
CA PRO A 381 23.16 -33.41 -14.18
C PRO A 381 22.59 -33.39 -15.62
N ASN A 382 22.20 -34.54 -16.16
CA ASN A 382 21.61 -34.61 -17.50
C ASN A 382 20.16 -34.11 -17.47
N GLY A 383 19.39 -34.51 -16.46
CA GLY A 383 17.95 -34.25 -16.38
C GLY A 383 17.52 -33.03 -15.57
N SER A 384 18.32 -32.56 -14.61
CA SER A 384 18.00 -31.41 -13.75
C SER A 384 18.42 -30.08 -14.37
N LEU A 385 17.64 -29.02 -14.11
CA LEU A 385 17.95 -27.64 -14.51
C LEU A 385 19.18 -27.10 -13.77
N HIS A 386 19.28 -27.44 -12.50
CA HIS A 386 20.38 -27.11 -11.58
C HIS A 386 20.53 -28.23 -10.54
N ASP A 387 21.62 -28.21 -9.79
CA ASP A 387 21.96 -29.15 -8.72
C ASP A 387 21.21 -28.91 -7.40
N THR A 388 20.57 -27.74 -7.26
CA THR A 388 19.71 -27.44 -6.10
C THR A 388 18.38 -28.18 -6.18
N CYS A 389 18.04 -28.91 -5.11
CA CYS A 389 16.73 -29.51 -4.89
C CYS A 389 15.87 -28.68 -3.92
N VAL A 390 14.58 -29.02 -3.80
CA VAL A 390 13.67 -28.38 -2.85
C VAL A 390 14.18 -28.57 -1.42
N LYS A 391 14.48 -27.46 -0.74
CA LYS A 391 15.20 -27.46 0.55
C LYS A 391 14.37 -27.97 1.74
N ASP A 392 13.10 -27.58 1.83
CA ASP A 392 12.21 -27.93 2.94
C ASP A 392 10.73 -27.73 2.52
N GLU A 393 9.80 -28.03 3.44
CA GLU A 393 8.35 -27.92 3.18
C GLU A 393 7.88 -26.48 2.90
N LYS A 394 8.63 -25.44 3.32
CA LYS A 394 8.25 -24.04 3.05
C LYS A 394 8.60 -23.62 1.61
N HIS A 395 9.59 -24.28 1.01
CA HIS A 395 10.03 -24.03 -0.36
C HIS A 395 9.41 -25.02 -1.37
N ALA A 396 8.50 -25.88 -0.92
CA ALA A 396 7.75 -26.79 -1.77
C ALA A 396 6.64 -26.04 -2.52
N GLU A 397 6.64 -26.14 -3.85
CA GLU A 397 5.56 -25.63 -4.70
C GLU A 397 4.79 -26.79 -5.34
N GLY A 398 3.47 -26.79 -5.20
CA GLY A 398 2.60 -27.83 -5.75
C GLY A 398 2.87 -29.22 -5.16
N ASP A 399 3.08 -30.21 -6.02
CA ASP A 399 3.31 -31.61 -5.64
C ASP A 399 4.80 -31.94 -5.36
N MET A 400 5.70 -30.95 -5.34
CA MET A 400 7.13 -31.18 -5.06
C MET A 400 7.40 -31.37 -3.57
N LEU A 401 8.15 -32.41 -3.21
CA LEU A 401 8.54 -32.71 -1.82
C LEU A 401 10.00 -32.30 -1.57
N PRO A 402 10.41 -32.06 -0.30
CA PRO A 402 11.81 -31.80 0.04
C PRO A 402 12.73 -32.89 -0.51
N GLY A 403 13.80 -32.49 -1.20
CA GLY A 403 14.72 -33.39 -1.89
C GLY A 403 14.46 -33.57 -3.38
N PHE A 404 13.29 -33.14 -3.90
CA PHE A 404 12.99 -33.23 -5.32
C PHE A 404 13.77 -32.20 -6.12
N CYS A 405 14.31 -32.62 -7.27
CA CYS A 405 15.09 -31.78 -8.17
C CYS A 405 14.20 -31.12 -9.23
N HIS A 406 14.59 -29.94 -9.68
CA HIS A 406 13.87 -29.23 -10.74
C HIS A 406 14.26 -29.81 -12.10
N CYS A 407 13.38 -30.60 -12.71
CA CYS A 407 13.67 -31.31 -13.96
C CYS A 407 13.52 -30.44 -15.21
N LYS A 408 14.40 -30.65 -16.19
CA LYS A 408 14.28 -30.15 -17.56
C LYS A 408 13.02 -30.73 -18.21
N THR A 409 12.51 -30.05 -19.23
CA THR A 409 11.42 -30.55 -20.05
C THR A 409 11.76 -31.93 -20.62
N GLY A 410 10.87 -32.91 -20.42
CA GLY A 410 11.08 -34.28 -20.86
C GLY A 410 11.76 -35.21 -19.85
N TYR A 411 12.15 -34.71 -18.67
CA TYR A 411 12.74 -35.49 -17.57
C TYR A 411 11.81 -35.51 -16.35
N ALA A 412 11.84 -36.60 -15.58
CA ALA A 412 11.01 -36.81 -14.40
C ALA A 412 11.70 -37.71 -13.36
N GLY A 413 11.03 -37.93 -12.23
CA GLY A 413 11.60 -38.62 -11.07
C GLY A 413 12.12 -37.63 -10.03
N GLU A 414 12.34 -38.11 -8.81
CA GLU A 414 12.76 -37.28 -7.67
C GLU A 414 14.12 -36.60 -7.93
N SER A 415 15.00 -37.31 -8.63
CA SER A 415 16.33 -36.85 -9.04
C SER A 415 16.43 -36.46 -10.53
N CYS A 416 15.32 -36.44 -11.27
CA CYS A 416 15.32 -36.23 -12.73
C CYS A 416 16.12 -37.28 -13.53
N ASN A 417 16.26 -38.49 -13.00
CA ASN A 417 17.08 -39.58 -13.56
C ASN A 417 16.33 -40.51 -14.54
N ARG A 418 15.15 -40.12 -15.02
CA ARG A 418 14.37 -40.86 -16.01
C ARG A 418 13.61 -39.91 -16.91
N CYS A 419 13.20 -40.39 -18.08
CA CYS A 419 12.35 -39.58 -18.95
C CYS A 419 10.95 -39.38 -18.36
N ALA A 420 10.42 -38.19 -18.56
CA ALA A 420 9.02 -37.89 -18.28
C ALA A 420 8.12 -38.71 -19.21
N LEU A 421 6.88 -38.93 -18.77
CA LEU A 421 5.90 -39.66 -19.55
C LEU A 421 5.70 -39.01 -20.93
N GLY A 422 5.84 -39.79 -22.01
CA GLY A 422 5.85 -39.31 -23.40
C GLY A 422 7.22 -38.92 -23.95
N TYR A 423 8.29 -39.18 -23.20
CA TYR A 423 9.68 -39.08 -23.64
C TYR A 423 10.39 -40.42 -23.40
N THR A 424 11.37 -40.76 -24.22
CA THR A 424 12.15 -42.00 -24.12
C THR A 424 13.62 -41.78 -24.47
N GLY A 425 14.48 -42.75 -24.14
CA GLY A 425 15.89 -42.73 -24.53
C GLY A 425 16.86 -42.06 -23.54
N TYR A 426 16.55 -42.04 -22.23
CA TYR A 426 17.46 -41.54 -21.19
C TYR A 426 18.89 -42.10 -21.41
N PRO A 427 19.96 -41.27 -21.37
CA PRO A 427 20.05 -39.93 -20.79
C PRO A 427 19.62 -38.76 -21.68
N GLU A 428 19.34 -38.97 -22.96
CA GLU A 428 18.82 -37.93 -23.88
C GLU A 428 17.34 -38.17 -24.12
N CYS A 429 16.48 -37.60 -23.27
CA CYS A 429 15.04 -37.81 -23.36
C CYS A 429 14.46 -37.11 -24.60
N LEU A 430 14.11 -37.91 -25.61
CA LEU A 430 13.48 -37.47 -26.85
C LEU A 430 11.96 -37.65 -26.77
N PRO A 431 11.16 -36.69 -27.27
CA PRO A 431 9.72 -36.83 -27.30
C PRO A 431 9.31 -38.00 -28.19
N CYS A 432 8.34 -38.77 -27.73
CA CYS A 432 7.81 -39.90 -28.48
C CYS A 432 6.89 -39.41 -29.60
N ASN A 433 6.83 -40.16 -30.70
CA ASN A 433 5.98 -39.79 -31.84
C ASN A 433 4.49 -39.83 -31.48
N CYS A 434 4.08 -40.68 -30.55
CA CYS A 434 2.70 -40.77 -30.10
C CYS A 434 2.30 -39.56 -29.22
N SER A 435 1.20 -38.90 -29.58
CA SER A 435 0.61 -37.80 -28.82
C SER A 435 0.10 -38.28 -27.46
N LEU A 436 0.62 -37.69 -26.40
CA LEU A 436 0.16 -37.90 -25.02
C LEU A 436 -1.32 -37.59 -24.80
N LYS A 437 -1.87 -36.64 -25.56
CA LYS A 437 -3.27 -36.22 -25.41
C LYS A 437 -4.22 -37.24 -26.01
N GLY A 438 -3.83 -37.82 -27.14
CA GLY A 438 -4.67 -38.71 -27.95
C GLY A 438 -4.38 -40.19 -27.83
N SER A 439 -3.27 -40.58 -27.19
CA SER A 439 -2.95 -42.00 -26.95
C SER A 439 -3.68 -42.53 -25.72
N ALA A 440 -4.16 -43.77 -25.82
CA ALA A 440 -4.73 -44.57 -24.74
C ALA A 440 -3.69 -45.47 -24.04
N ASN A 441 -2.47 -45.56 -24.59
CA ASN A 441 -1.36 -46.31 -23.99
C ASN A 441 -1.01 -45.78 -22.59
N VAL A 442 -0.65 -46.69 -21.67
CA VAL A 442 -0.10 -46.34 -20.35
C VAL A 442 1.21 -45.58 -20.50
N ASP A 443 2.08 -46.04 -21.41
CA ASP A 443 3.23 -45.30 -21.91
C ASP A 443 3.16 -45.20 -23.45
N PRO A 444 2.90 -44.02 -24.02
CA PRO A 444 2.85 -43.83 -25.47
C PRO A 444 4.18 -44.09 -26.18
N CYS A 445 5.29 -44.26 -25.45
CA CYS A 445 6.60 -44.55 -26.03
C CYS A 445 6.85 -46.03 -26.29
N ILE A 446 6.02 -46.92 -25.74
CA ILE A 446 6.20 -48.37 -25.81
C ILE A 446 5.17 -48.98 -26.75
N GLY A 447 5.65 -49.48 -27.90
CA GLY A 447 4.80 -50.11 -28.92
C GLY A 447 4.13 -49.10 -29.89
N PRO A 448 3.22 -49.57 -30.76
CA PRO A 448 2.47 -48.69 -31.65
C PRO A 448 1.48 -47.80 -30.89
N CYS A 449 1.21 -46.59 -31.39
CA CYS A 449 0.26 -45.66 -30.76
C CYS A 449 -1.17 -46.22 -30.82
N ILE A 450 -1.79 -46.50 -29.67
CA ILE A 450 -3.22 -46.84 -29.62
C ILE A 450 -3.99 -45.55 -29.36
N CYS A 451 -4.75 -45.10 -30.34
CA CYS A 451 -5.51 -43.85 -30.22
C CYS A 451 -6.76 -44.03 -29.37
N LYS A 452 -7.13 -42.98 -28.64
CA LYS A 452 -8.42 -42.88 -27.95
C LYS A 452 -9.57 -42.92 -28.96
N GLU A 453 -10.78 -43.21 -28.47
CA GLU A 453 -11.95 -43.52 -29.29
C GLU A 453 -12.25 -42.51 -30.41
N HIS A 454 -12.10 -41.21 -30.15
CA HIS A 454 -12.42 -40.12 -31.11
C HIS A 454 -11.17 -39.48 -31.75
N VAL A 455 -10.04 -40.18 -31.71
CA VAL A 455 -8.74 -39.72 -32.19
C VAL A 455 -8.25 -40.64 -33.31
N GLU A 456 -7.52 -40.09 -34.28
CA GLU A 456 -6.92 -40.79 -35.41
C GLU A 456 -5.52 -40.26 -35.77
N GLY A 457 -4.90 -40.86 -36.78
CA GLY A 457 -3.52 -40.59 -37.22
C GLY A 457 -2.54 -41.63 -36.67
N GLU A 458 -1.42 -41.84 -37.36
CA GLU A 458 -0.38 -42.79 -36.91
C GLU A 458 0.19 -42.44 -35.53
N ASN A 459 0.16 -41.14 -35.19
CA ASN A 459 0.67 -40.57 -33.95
C ASN A 459 -0.44 -40.18 -32.96
N CYS A 460 -1.71 -40.49 -33.23
CA CYS A 460 -2.86 -40.09 -32.40
C CYS A 460 -2.93 -38.58 -32.07
N ASP A 461 -2.52 -37.75 -33.01
CA ASP A 461 -2.38 -36.30 -32.88
C ASP A 461 -3.56 -35.51 -33.47
N ARG A 462 -4.52 -36.20 -34.13
CA ARG A 462 -5.66 -35.58 -34.79
C ARG A 462 -6.99 -36.14 -34.29
N CYS A 463 -8.01 -35.29 -34.26
CA CYS A 463 -9.37 -35.75 -34.03
C CYS A 463 -9.95 -36.42 -35.28
N LYS A 464 -10.82 -37.41 -35.09
CA LYS A 464 -11.62 -37.97 -36.19
C LYS A 464 -12.54 -36.88 -36.78
N PRO A 465 -12.93 -36.96 -38.06
CA PRO A 465 -13.93 -36.06 -38.63
C PRO A 465 -15.21 -36.03 -37.78
N GLY A 466 -15.76 -34.84 -37.52
CA GLY A 466 -16.87 -34.67 -36.58
C GLY A 466 -16.46 -34.42 -35.13
N PHE A 467 -15.16 -34.36 -34.82
CA PHE A 467 -14.66 -34.13 -33.46
C PHE A 467 -13.55 -33.06 -33.42
N PHE A 468 -13.41 -32.37 -32.29
CA PHE A 468 -12.41 -31.32 -32.08
C PHE A 468 -11.90 -31.31 -30.62
N ASN A 469 -11.03 -30.36 -30.27
CA ASN A 469 -10.50 -30.14 -28.91
C ASN A 469 -9.82 -31.39 -28.28
N LEU A 470 -8.68 -31.82 -28.85
CA LEU A 470 -7.92 -32.96 -28.34
C LEU A 470 -7.34 -32.68 -26.93
N GLN A 471 -7.85 -33.38 -25.91
CA GLN A 471 -7.47 -33.20 -24.50
C GLN A 471 -6.97 -34.49 -23.85
N ARG A 472 -5.94 -34.37 -23.00
CA ARG A 472 -5.35 -35.52 -22.28
C ARG A 472 -6.31 -36.11 -21.26
N ASN A 473 -7.02 -35.25 -20.56
CA ASN A 473 -7.99 -35.51 -19.51
C ASN A 473 -9.37 -35.95 -20.05
N ASN A 474 -9.61 -35.83 -21.37
CA ASN A 474 -10.78 -36.44 -22.00
C ASN A 474 -10.48 -37.93 -22.29
N PRO A 475 -11.20 -38.89 -21.69
CA PRO A 475 -10.96 -40.33 -21.93
C PRO A 475 -11.19 -40.75 -23.38
N LYS A 476 -12.05 -40.04 -24.12
CA LYS A 476 -12.30 -40.26 -25.55
C LYS A 476 -11.39 -39.44 -26.47
N GLY A 477 -10.62 -38.52 -25.89
CA GLY A 477 -9.62 -37.68 -26.57
C GLY A 477 -10.21 -36.39 -27.12
N CYS A 478 -11.13 -36.48 -28.08
CA CYS A 478 -11.79 -35.33 -28.70
C CYS A 478 -13.28 -35.26 -28.35
N GLU A 479 -13.86 -34.07 -28.49
CA GLU A 479 -15.29 -33.79 -28.29
C GLU A 479 -16.04 -33.72 -29.61
N GLU A 480 -17.31 -34.13 -29.62
CA GLU A 480 -18.16 -34.10 -30.83
C GLU A 480 -18.52 -32.66 -31.23
N CYS A 481 -18.43 -32.34 -32.53
CA CYS A 481 -18.88 -31.06 -33.07
C CYS A 481 -20.38 -30.89 -32.86
N PHE A 482 -20.81 -29.80 -32.23
CA PHE A 482 -22.23 -29.49 -32.06
C PHE A 482 -22.78 -28.71 -33.26
N CYS A 483 -22.13 -27.61 -33.68
CA CYS A 483 -22.40 -26.77 -34.85
C CYS A 483 -23.90 -26.52 -35.13
N SER A 484 -24.71 -26.46 -34.07
CA SER A 484 -26.18 -26.39 -34.14
C SER A 484 -26.81 -27.43 -35.09
N GLY A 485 -26.16 -28.57 -35.31
CA GLY A 485 -26.59 -29.63 -36.23
C GLY A 485 -26.56 -29.25 -37.72
N LYS A 486 -25.80 -28.21 -38.12
CA LYS A 486 -25.74 -27.74 -39.51
C LYS A 486 -24.57 -28.31 -40.32
N THR A 487 -23.46 -28.53 -39.65
CA THR A 487 -22.26 -29.15 -40.21
C THR A 487 -21.65 -30.05 -39.15
N ASN A 488 -20.81 -31.00 -39.54
CA ASN A 488 -19.94 -31.77 -38.65
C ASN A 488 -18.47 -31.39 -38.85
N VAL A 489 -18.19 -30.36 -39.65
CA VAL A 489 -16.83 -29.85 -39.87
C VAL A 489 -16.59 -28.71 -38.89
N CYS A 490 -15.75 -28.96 -37.89
CA CYS A 490 -15.38 -27.95 -36.90
C CYS A 490 -13.93 -28.10 -36.44
N THR A 491 -13.35 -27.02 -35.95
CA THR A 491 -12.03 -26.98 -35.32
C THR A 491 -12.11 -26.34 -33.94
N HIS A 492 -11.05 -26.47 -33.13
CA HIS A 492 -10.97 -25.74 -31.87
C HIS A 492 -10.66 -24.26 -32.14
N SER A 493 -11.18 -23.39 -31.29
CA SER A 493 -10.89 -21.96 -31.34
C SER A 493 -9.45 -21.65 -30.90
N HIS A 494 -8.85 -20.63 -31.53
CA HIS A 494 -7.56 -20.05 -31.14
C HIS A 494 -7.71 -18.78 -30.27
N LEU A 495 -8.95 -18.41 -29.94
CA LEU A 495 -9.24 -17.26 -29.10
C LEU A 495 -8.84 -17.52 -27.65
N THR A 496 -8.75 -16.46 -26.85
CA THR A 496 -8.46 -16.57 -25.43
C THR A 496 -9.68 -16.18 -24.62
N TYR A 497 -9.85 -16.77 -23.43
CA TYR A 497 -10.94 -16.40 -22.54
C TYR A 497 -10.73 -14.98 -22.00
N ARG A 498 -11.83 -14.23 -21.92
CA ARG A 498 -11.92 -12.95 -21.23
C ARG A 498 -12.98 -13.07 -20.14
N SER A 499 -12.61 -12.66 -18.92
CA SER A 499 -13.55 -12.58 -17.81
C SER A 499 -14.41 -11.32 -17.94
N MET A 500 -15.73 -11.51 -17.90
CA MET A 500 -16.73 -10.44 -17.89
C MET A 500 -17.33 -10.33 -16.49
N GLU A 501 -17.17 -9.16 -15.86
CA GLU A 501 -17.71 -8.85 -14.54
C GLU A 501 -18.65 -7.65 -14.64
N ASP A 502 -19.95 -7.87 -14.40
CA ASP A 502 -20.96 -6.83 -14.26
C ASP A 502 -21.79 -7.09 -13.00
N MET A 503 -21.60 -6.25 -12.00
CA MET A 503 -22.35 -6.34 -10.75
C MET A 503 -23.60 -5.45 -10.77
N ASN A 504 -23.96 -4.77 -11.85
CA ASN A 504 -25.13 -3.90 -11.85
C ASN A 504 -26.42 -4.67 -12.21
N GLY A 505 -27.50 -4.46 -11.45
CA GLY A 505 -28.83 -4.99 -11.80
C GLY A 505 -29.18 -6.38 -11.26
N TRP A 506 -28.32 -6.98 -10.41
CA TRP A 506 -28.63 -8.21 -9.68
C TRP A 506 -29.85 -8.05 -8.76
N TYR A 507 -30.70 -9.08 -8.72
CA TYR A 507 -31.90 -9.09 -7.89
C TYR A 507 -32.20 -10.47 -7.33
N LEU A 508 -33.01 -10.55 -6.27
CA LEU A 508 -33.44 -11.82 -5.71
C LEU A 508 -34.77 -12.29 -6.28
N THR A 509 -34.89 -13.60 -6.47
CA THR A 509 -36.14 -14.24 -6.86
C THR A 509 -36.22 -15.68 -6.36
N GLY A 510 -37.43 -16.22 -6.30
CA GLY A 510 -37.65 -17.66 -6.12
C GLY A 510 -37.43 -18.40 -7.44
N LEU A 511 -37.43 -19.73 -7.40
CA LEU A 511 -37.17 -20.58 -8.59
C LEU A 511 -38.08 -20.27 -9.79
N LEU A 512 -39.35 -19.87 -9.55
CA LEU A 512 -40.31 -19.56 -10.60
C LEU A 512 -40.14 -18.16 -11.22
N GLY A 513 -39.36 -17.25 -10.60
CA GLY A 513 -39.14 -15.91 -11.15
C GLY A 513 -40.30 -14.91 -10.97
N LEU A 514 -41.37 -15.29 -10.26
CA LEU A 514 -42.61 -14.50 -10.18
C LEU A 514 -42.47 -13.21 -9.37
N THR A 515 -41.46 -13.14 -8.49
CA THR A 515 -41.29 -12.00 -7.58
C THR A 515 -39.85 -11.55 -7.58
N ARG A 516 -39.66 -10.23 -7.68
CA ARG A 516 -38.35 -9.57 -7.72
C ARG A 516 -38.16 -8.75 -6.46
N VAL A 517 -37.06 -9.01 -5.74
CA VAL A 517 -36.67 -8.23 -4.56
C VAL A 517 -35.30 -7.60 -4.83
N THR A 518 -35.20 -6.29 -4.62
CA THR A 518 -33.95 -5.54 -4.80
C THR A 518 -33.08 -5.65 -3.54
N PRO A 519 -31.80 -6.06 -3.67
CA PRO A 519 -30.88 -6.14 -2.54
C PRO A 519 -30.34 -4.78 -2.13
N ARG A 520 -29.74 -4.72 -0.94
CA ARG A 520 -28.97 -3.55 -0.52
C ARG A 520 -27.58 -3.62 -1.16
N GLN A 521 -27.22 -2.57 -1.89
CA GLN A 521 -25.91 -2.42 -2.52
C GLN A 521 -25.00 -1.56 -1.64
N LYS A 522 -23.77 -2.02 -1.41
CA LYS A 522 -22.69 -1.25 -0.78
C LYS A 522 -21.41 -1.39 -1.61
N ARG A 523 -20.57 -0.36 -1.60
CA ARG A 523 -19.18 -0.46 -2.07
C ARG A 523 -18.29 -0.71 -0.87
N PHE A 524 -17.50 -1.79 -0.92
CA PHE A 524 -16.53 -2.14 0.11
C PHE A 524 -15.20 -2.43 -0.60
N ASP A 525 -14.13 -1.74 -0.19
CA ASP A 525 -12.79 -1.90 -0.76
C ASP A 525 -12.72 -1.80 -2.31
N GLY A 526 -13.46 -0.85 -2.89
CA GLY A 526 -13.51 -0.66 -4.35
C GLY A 526 -14.43 -1.62 -5.12
N HIS A 527 -14.85 -2.74 -4.53
CA HIS A 527 -15.74 -3.73 -5.15
C HIS A 527 -17.22 -3.53 -4.75
N GLN A 528 -18.14 -3.88 -5.66
CA GLN A 528 -19.58 -3.86 -5.38
C GLN A 528 -20.02 -5.14 -4.67
N GLN A 529 -20.74 -4.99 -3.56
CA GLN A 529 -21.29 -6.10 -2.78
C GLN A 529 -22.80 -5.93 -2.59
N PHE A 530 -23.54 -7.02 -2.82
CA PHE A 530 -24.96 -7.12 -2.50
C PHE A 530 -25.19 -7.81 -1.18
N SER A 531 -26.18 -7.35 -0.42
CA SER A 531 -26.56 -7.93 0.85
C SER A 531 -28.07 -7.93 1.04
N ILE A 532 -28.58 -8.94 1.73
CA ILE A 532 -29.99 -9.08 2.04
C ILE A 532 -30.19 -9.77 3.39
N SER A 533 -31.06 -9.21 4.23
CA SER A 533 -31.48 -9.88 5.46
C SER A 533 -32.53 -10.93 5.14
N ASN A 534 -32.34 -12.15 5.68
CA ASN A 534 -33.27 -13.25 5.45
C ASN A 534 -34.68 -12.94 5.98
N VAL A 535 -34.80 -12.19 7.08
CA VAL A 535 -36.09 -11.66 7.60
C VAL A 535 -36.80 -10.80 6.56
N ALA A 536 -36.07 -9.94 5.85
CA ALA A 536 -36.66 -9.06 4.84
C ALA A 536 -37.07 -9.83 3.59
N ALA A 537 -36.23 -10.76 3.11
CA ALA A 537 -36.51 -11.57 1.93
C ALA A 537 -37.71 -12.51 2.14
N ARG A 538 -37.78 -13.20 3.28
CA ARG A 538 -38.81 -14.21 3.59
C ARG A 538 -40.22 -13.66 3.78
N LYS A 539 -40.39 -12.32 3.85
CA LYS A 539 -41.72 -11.68 3.80
C LYS A 539 -42.44 -11.90 2.47
N VAL A 540 -41.67 -12.06 1.39
CA VAL A 540 -42.19 -12.08 0.02
C VAL A 540 -41.70 -13.32 -0.76
N LEU A 541 -40.52 -13.83 -0.43
CA LEU A 541 -39.89 -14.95 -1.13
C LEU A 541 -40.03 -16.30 -0.39
N PRO A 542 -40.01 -17.43 -1.12
CA PRO A 542 -40.03 -18.77 -0.54
C PRO A 542 -38.77 -19.07 0.29
N GLN A 543 -38.68 -20.28 0.85
CA GLN A 543 -37.60 -20.63 1.79
C GLN A 543 -36.24 -20.71 1.12
N THR A 544 -36.21 -21.15 -0.13
CA THR A 544 -35.06 -21.14 -1.02
C THR A 544 -35.24 -20.03 -2.04
N TYR A 545 -34.26 -19.14 -2.14
CA TYR A 545 -34.25 -18.07 -3.14
C TYR A 545 -32.83 -17.84 -3.65
N TYR A 546 -32.75 -17.17 -4.80
CA TYR A 546 -31.54 -17.08 -5.61
C TYR A 546 -31.27 -15.64 -6.02
N TRP A 547 -30.00 -15.34 -6.21
CA TRP A 547 -29.52 -14.18 -6.93
C TRP A 547 -29.69 -14.44 -8.43
N SER A 548 -30.50 -13.63 -9.10
CA SER A 548 -30.68 -13.68 -10.54
C SER A 548 -29.72 -12.72 -11.23
N ALA A 549 -29.00 -13.24 -12.23
CA ALA A 549 -28.05 -12.48 -13.02
C ALA A 549 -28.75 -11.42 -13.90
N PRO A 550 -28.10 -10.27 -14.15
CA PRO A 550 -28.57 -9.24 -15.08
C PRO A 550 -28.34 -9.63 -16.55
N SER A 551 -28.88 -8.84 -17.48
CA SER A 551 -28.87 -9.13 -18.93
C SER A 551 -27.49 -9.32 -19.55
N SER A 552 -26.42 -8.77 -18.96
CA SER A 552 -25.03 -8.96 -19.40
C SER A 552 -24.59 -10.44 -19.38
N TYR A 553 -25.12 -11.25 -18.46
CA TYR A 553 -24.83 -12.69 -18.35
C TYR A 553 -25.79 -13.57 -19.16
N LEU A 554 -26.83 -12.99 -19.77
CA LEU A 554 -27.90 -13.71 -20.46
C LEU A 554 -27.71 -13.69 -21.99
N GLY A 555 -28.61 -14.34 -22.73
CA GLY A 555 -28.57 -14.43 -24.19
C GLY A 555 -27.57 -15.48 -24.68
N ASN A 556 -26.98 -15.27 -25.85
CA ASN A 556 -26.00 -16.20 -26.42
C ASN A 556 -24.69 -16.18 -25.61
N LYS A 557 -24.34 -17.34 -25.05
CA LYS A 557 -23.16 -17.64 -24.26
C LYS A 557 -22.44 -18.92 -24.74
N VAL A 558 -22.61 -19.30 -26.01
CA VAL A 558 -21.87 -20.43 -26.63
C VAL A 558 -20.36 -20.25 -26.51
N ALA A 559 -19.87 -19.02 -26.66
CA ALA A 559 -18.46 -18.68 -26.49
C ALA A 559 -17.93 -18.86 -25.05
N ALA A 560 -18.80 -19.11 -24.05
CA ALA A 560 -18.41 -19.40 -22.67
C ALA A 560 -18.14 -20.90 -22.41
N ALA A 561 -18.38 -21.78 -23.40
CA ALA A 561 -18.12 -23.22 -23.27
C ALA A 561 -16.66 -23.49 -22.89
N GLY A 562 -16.43 -24.27 -21.82
CA GLY A 562 -15.13 -24.57 -21.23
C GLY A 562 -14.49 -23.44 -20.40
N GLY A 563 -15.11 -22.27 -20.35
CA GLY A 563 -14.74 -21.15 -19.47
C GLY A 563 -15.25 -21.37 -18.03
N HIS A 564 -14.99 -20.39 -17.17
CA HIS A 564 -15.30 -20.47 -15.73
C HIS A 564 -16.39 -19.45 -15.36
N LEU A 565 -17.36 -19.89 -14.56
CA LEU A 565 -18.28 -19.03 -13.83
C LEU A 565 -17.79 -18.95 -12.38
N THR A 566 -17.34 -17.76 -11.97
CA THR A 566 -16.74 -17.53 -10.65
C THR A 566 -17.60 -16.57 -9.85
N PHE A 567 -17.84 -16.86 -8.57
CA PHE A 567 -18.57 -15.96 -7.68
C PHE A 567 -18.18 -16.16 -6.22
N THR A 568 -18.35 -15.11 -5.41
CA THR A 568 -18.07 -15.16 -3.97
C THR A 568 -19.33 -14.96 -3.16
N VAL A 569 -19.61 -15.87 -2.24
CA VAL A 569 -20.77 -15.87 -1.35
C VAL A 569 -20.34 -15.92 0.12
N SER A 570 -21.09 -15.23 0.98
CA SER A 570 -20.87 -15.25 2.42
C SER A 570 -22.14 -14.94 3.20
N TYR A 571 -22.20 -15.35 4.46
CA TYR A 571 -23.30 -15.00 5.35
C TYR A 571 -22.87 -14.87 6.81
N ASP A 572 -23.58 -14.04 7.58
CA ASP A 572 -23.40 -13.87 9.03
C ASP A 572 -24.76 -13.80 9.74
N PHE A 573 -24.77 -13.94 11.06
CA PHE A 573 -25.97 -13.80 11.90
C PHE A 573 -25.92 -12.50 12.70
N THR A 574 -27.07 -11.84 12.85
CA THR A 574 -27.18 -10.60 13.64
C THR A 574 -27.27 -10.81 15.15
N LYS A 575 -27.44 -12.06 15.62
CA LYS A 575 -27.49 -12.46 17.03
C LYS A 575 -26.78 -13.80 17.21
N GLU A 576 -26.07 -13.96 18.34
CA GLU A 576 -25.46 -15.23 18.76
C GLU A 576 -26.53 -16.14 19.37
N GLU A 577 -26.99 -17.17 18.64
CA GLU A 577 -27.74 -18.32 19.19
C GLU A 577 -27.76 -19.53 18.22
N GLU A 578 -28.18 -20.68 18.76
CA GLU A 578 -27.67 -22.05 18.60
C GLU A 578 -27.93 -22.82 17.27
N THR A 579 -27.07 -23.84 17.04
CA THR A 579 -27.09 -24.90 16.01
C THR A 579 -27.47 -24.48 14.59
N VAL A 580 -26.46 -24.25 13.76
CA VAL A 580 -26.63 -23.95 12.33
C VAL A 580 -27.03 -25.22 11.57
N GLN A 581 -28.31 -25.36 11.22
CA GLN A 581 -28.73 -26.33 10.21
C GLN A 581 -28.38 -25.79 8.82
N LEU A 582 -27.60 -26.57 8.08
CA LEU A 582 -27.11 -26.22 6.74
C LEU A 582 -28.10 -26.64 5.67
N MET A 583 -28.24 -25.82 4.64
CA MET A 583 -29.15 -26.08 3.54
C MET A 583 -28.42 -26.77 2.39
N VAL A 584 -28.85 -27.98 2.02
CA VAL A 584 -28.29 -28.72 0.88
C VAL A 584 -29.21 -28.55 -0.32
N GLN A 585 -28.76 -27.74 -1.27
CA GLN A 585 -29.44 -27.39 -2.53
C GLN A 585 -28.39 -27.19 -3.61
N SER A 586 -28.79 -27.17 -4.89
CA SER A 586 -27.92 -26.80 -6.00
C SER A 586 -27.49 -25.34 -5.91
N ASP A 587 -26.21 -25.08 -6.17
CA ASP A 587 -25.59 -23.77 -6.02
C ASP A 587 -25.85 -22.86 -7.22
N VAL A 588 -25.83 -23.41 -8.43
CA VAL A 588 -26.11 -22.68 -9.66
C VAL A 588 -27.17 -23.41 -10.49
N ILE A 589 -28.13 -22.64 -11.01
CA ILE A 589 -29.17 -23.11 -11.94
C ILE A 589 -29.12 -22.22 -13.18
N ILE A 590 -28.99 -22.85 -14.35
CA ILE A 590 -29.02 -22.19 -15.65
C ILE A 590 -30.26 -22.67 -16.40
N GLU A 591 -31.03 -21.73 -16.94
CA GLU A 591 -32.22 -21.99 -17.74
C GLU A 591 -32.05 -21.41 -19.13
N GLY A 592 -32.31 -22.23 -20.15
CA GLY A 592 -32.30 -21.83 -21.56
C GLY A 592 -33.24 -22.74 -22.35
N GLY A 593 -33.98 -22.17 -23.31
CA GLY A 593 -35.06 -22.90 -23.98
C GLY A 593 -36.13 -23.36 -22.98
N ASP A 594 -36.43 -24.66 -22.98
CA ASP A 594 -37.37 -25.35 -22.07
C ASP A 594 -36.64 -26.25 -21.04
N LEU A 595 -35.31 -26.16 -20.97
CA LEU A 595 -34.49 -27.00 -20.11
C LEU A 595 -33.85 -26.18 -18.99
N ARG A 596 -33.73 -26.80 -17.82
CA ARG A 596 -33.01 -26.25 -16.67
C ARG A 596 -31.93 -27.24 -16.27
N ILE A 597 -30.72 -26.73 -16.07
CA ILE A 597 -29.58 -27.52 -15.59
C ILE A 597 -29.06 -26.92 -14.30
N SER A 598 -28.48 -27.74 -13.43
CA SER A 598 -27.98 -27.30 -12.15
C SER A 598 -26.74 -28.05 -11.72
N THR A 599 -25.93 -27.42 -10.87
CA THR A 599 -24.82 -28.11 -10.22
C THR A 599 -25.32 -29.19 -9.25
N PRO A 600 -24.47 -30.20 -8.94
CA PRO A 600 -24.77 -31.19 -7.91
C PRO A 600 -25.15 -30.54 -6.58
N LYS A 601 -26.05 -31.17 -5.82
CA LYS A 601 -26.49 -30.65 -4.53
C LYS A 601 -25.36 -30.75 -3.49
N GLY A 602 -25.15 -29.68 -2.74
CA GLY A 602 -24.18 -29.67 -1.64
C GLY A 602 -22.73 -29.44 -2.06
N GLY A 603 -22.51 -28.76 -3.19
CA GLY A 603 -21.16 -28.36 -3.64
C GLY A 603 -20.51 -27.36 -2.69
N ILE A 604 -21.29 -26.38 -2.20
CA ILE A 604 -20.80 -25.36 -1.26
C ILE A 604 -21.26 -25.66 0.18
N HIS A 605 -20.29 -25.83 1.07
CA HIS A 605 -20.46 -25.89 2.52
C HIS A 605 -19.79 -24.68 3.16
N LEU A 606 -20.59 -23.80 3.76
CA LEU A 606 -20.15 -22.46 4.16
C LEU A 606 -20.42 -22.28 5.65
N GLN A 607 -19.42 -21.89 6.44
CA GLN A 607 -19.59 -21.54 7.84
C GLN A 607 -19.96 -20.05 8.01
N PRO A 608 -20.54 -19.65 9.16
CA PRO A 608 -20.85 -18.23 9.41
C PRO A 608 -19.57 -17.38 9.39
N SER A 609 -19.65 -16.22 8.73
CA SER A 609 -18.56 -15.26 8.53
C SER A 609 -17.38 -15.75 7.67
N GLU A 610 -17.50 -16.95 7.08
CA GLU A 610 -16.58 -17.44 6.05
C GLU A 610 -16.94 -16.82 4.70
N GLU A 611 -15.94 -16.48 3.90
CA GLU A 611 -16.12 -16.13 2.50
C GLU A 611 -15.65 -17.30 1.65
N HIS A 612 -16.51 -17.77 0.75
CA HIS A 612 -16.19 -18.85 -0.18
C HIS A 612 -16.26 -18.35 -1.62
N THR A 613 -15.21 -18.57 -2.38
CA THR A 613 -15.18 -18.33 -3.83
C THR A 613 -15.31 -19.66 -4.54
N GLU A 614 -16.40 -19.81 -5.30
CA GLU A 614 -16.66 -20.99 -6.10
C GLU A 614 -16.27 -20.73 -7.56
N GLU A 615 -15.65 -21.72 -8.21
CA GLU A 615 -15.26 -21.67 -9.62
C GLU A 615 -15.83 -22.89 -10.36
N ILE A 616 -16.80 -22.66 -11.25
CA ILE A 616 -17.48 -23.72 -12.00
C ILE A 616 -17.04 -23.70 -13.45
N VAL A 617 -16.47 -24.82 -13.93
CA VAL A 617 -16.17 -25.01 -15.35
C VAL A 617 -17.46 -25.23 -16.14
N LEU A 618 -17.73 -24.40 -17.15
CA LEU A 618 -18.91 -24.47 -18.03
C LEU A 618 -18.77 -25.59 -19.06
N LYS A 619 -18.96 -26.83 -18.60
CA LYS A 619 -18.96 -28.06 -19.42
C LYS A 619 -20.12 -28.97 -19.02
N PRO A 620 -20.59 -29.87 -19.91
CA PRO A 620 -21.74 -30.73 -19.62
C PRO A 620 -21.59 -31.55 -18.35
N GLU A 621 -20.37 -32.02 -18.03
CA GLU A 621 -20.09 -32.88 -16.86
C GLU A 621 -20.23 -32.14 -15.52
N SER A 622 -20.25 -30.82 -15.52
CA SER A 622 -20.44 -30.00 -14.32
C SER A 622 -21.91 -29.87 -13.90
N PHE A 623 -22.85 -30.31 -14.74
CA PHE A 623 -24.28 -30.09 -14.54
C PHE A 623 -25.10 -31.38 -14.71
N SER A 624 -26.24 -31.43 -14.01
CA SER A 624 -27.31 -32.40 -14.25
C SER A 624 -28.60 -31.66 -14.65
N VAL A 625 -29.53 -32.37 -15.28
CA VAL A 625 -30.87 -31.82 -15.54
C VAL A 625 -31.54 -31.51 -14.20
N HIS A 626 -31.91 -30.24 -14.00
CA HIS A 626 -32.34 -29.73 -12.70
C HIS A 626 -33.52 -30.52 -12.13
N GLY A 627 -33.40 -30.95 -10.87
CA GLY A 627 -34.40 -31.78 -10.20
C GLY A 627 -34.22 -33.29 -10.43
N THR A 628 -33.23 -33.67 -11.25
CA THR A 628 -32.82 -35.06 -11.50
C THR A 628 -31.31 -35.20 -11.37
N ASP A 629 -30.83 -36.44 -11.27
CA ASP A 629 -29.39 -36.76 -11.30
C ASP A 629 -28.95 -37.24 -12.70
N VAL A 630 -29.74 -36.92 -13.73
CA VAL A 630 -29.44 -37.29 -15.12
C VAL A 630 -28.36 -36.35 -15.69
N PRO A 631 -27.25 -36.88 -16.23
CA PRO A 631 -26.19 -36.07 -16.81
C PRO A 631 -26.68 -35.34 -18.07
N VAL A 632 -26.20 -34.11 -18.27
CA VAL A 632 -26.57 -33.28 -19.42
C VAL A 632 -25.75 -33.69 -20.64
N SER A 633 -26.40 -33.88 -21.80
CA SER A 633 -25.68 -34.12 -23.05
C SER A 633 -25.04 -32.83 -23.60
N ARG A 634 -23.97 -32.95 -24.40
CA ARG A 634 -23.35 -31.79 -25.06
C ARG A 634 -24.35 -30.98 -25.88
N ARG A 635 -25.30 -31.63 -26.56
CA ARG A 635 -26.36 -30.97 -27.33
C ARG A 635 -27.27 -30.10 -26.46
N GLU A 636 -27.75 -30.65 -25.35
CA GLU A 636 -28.62 -29.92 -24.41
C GLU A 636 -27.88 -28.74 -23.79
N PHE A 637 -26.64 -28.96 -23.36
CA PHE A 637 -25.79 -27.94 -22.77
C PHE A 637 -25.55 -26.76 -23.72
N MET A 638 -25.14 -27.05 -24.96
CA MET A 638 -24.89 -26.01 -25.97
C MET A 638 -26.18 -25.30 -26.40
N THR A 639 -27.32 -26.00 -26.43
CA THR A 639 -28.63 -25.39 -26.72
C THR A 639 -29.05 -24.39 -25.64
N ILE A 640 -28.76 -24.69 -24.36
CA ILE A 640 -28.98 -23.74 -23.26
C ILE A 640 -28.06 -22.53 -23.40
N LEU A 641 -26.78 -22.74 -23.69
CA LEU A 641 -25.82 -21.64 -23.86
C LEU A 641 -26.16 -20.76 -25.06
N ALA A 642 -26.74 -21.29 -26.14
CA ALA A 642 -27.16 -20.49 -27.29
C ALA A 642 -28.22 -19.43 -26.94
N ASN A 643 -29.03 -19.67 -25.91
CA ASN A 643 -29.99 -18.69 -25.41
C ASN A 643 -30.27 -18.88 -23.91
N VAL A 644 -29.39 -18.32 -23.08
CA VAL A 644 -29.53 -18.33 -21.63
C VAL A 644 -30.60 -17.32 -21.21
N LYS A 645 -31.72 -17.82 -20.68
CA LYS A 645 -32.83 -17.01 -20.17
C LYS A 645 -32.58 -16.55 -18.74
N ARG A 646 -32.05 -17.42 -17.86
CA ARG A 646 -31.76 -17.10 -16.46
C ARG A 646 -30.53 -17.84 -15.96
N ILE A 647 -29.73 -17.14 -15.16
CA ILE A 647 -28.68 -17.73 -14.30
C ILE A 647 -29.03 -17.37 -12.86
N LEU A 648 -29.19 -18.39 -12.03
CA LEU A 648 -29.57 -18.27 -10.63
C LEU A 648 -28.43 -18.81 -9.76
N ILE A 649 -27.89 -17.98 -8.87
CA ILE A 649 -26.88 -18.35 -7.87
C ILE A 649 -27.58 -18.45 -6.51
N ARG A 650 -27.39 -19.54 -5.78
CA ARG A 650 -28.02 -19.77 -4.48
C ARG A 650 -27.70 -18.63 -3.51
N ALA A 651 -28.73 -18.06 -2.90
CA ALA A 651 -28.56 -17.03 -1.87
C ALA A 651 -28.63 -17.60 -0.46
N THR A 652 -29.44 -18.64 -0.24
CA THR A 652 -29.71 -19.21 1.09
C THR A 652 -28.84 -20.43 1.40
N TYR A 653 -27.93 -20.28 2.36
CA TYR A 653 -27.01 -21.35 2.81
C TYR A 653 -27.37 -21.92 4.21
N SER A 654 -28.25 -21.25 4.96
CA SER A 654 -28.70 -21.68 6.29
C SER A 654 -30.21 -21.57 6.47
N TYR A 655 -30.77 -22.33 7.42
CA TYR A 655 -32.18 -22.20 7.82
C TYR A 655 -32.45 -21.02 8.76
N GLY A 656 -31.42 -20.31 9.22
CA GLY A 656 -31.55 -19.26 10.23
C GLY A 656 -32.23 -17.99 9.70
N MET A 657 -33.28 -17.52 10.39
CA MET A 657 -34.01 -16.30 10.01
C MET A 657 -33.18 -15.02 10.16
N ASN A 658 -32.19 -15.01 11.05
CA ASN A 658 -31.37 -13.82 11.34
C ASN A 658 -30.14 -13.69 10.44
N ALA A 659 -30.01 -14.53 9.42
CA ALA A 659 -28.88 -14.50 8.48
C ALA A 659 -28.92 -13.25 7.58
N ILE A 660 -27.76 -12.70 7.25
CA ILE A 660 -27.57 -11.74 6.15
C ILE A 660 -26.70 -12.41 5.09
N TYR A 661 -27.27 -12.62 3.91
CA TYR A 661 -26.59 -13.23 2.77
C TYR A 661 -25.94 -12.17 1.89
N ARG A 662 -24.74 -12.47 1.38
CA ARG A 662 -23.94 -11.58 0.54
C ARG A 662 -23.49 -12.26 -0.74
N LEU A 663 -23.35 -11.44 -1.80
CA LEU A 663 -22.80 -11.83 -3.09
C LEU A 663 -21.84 -10.73 -3.58
N ARG A 664 -20.65 -11.12 -4.03
CA ARG A 664 -19.67 -10.24 -4.66
C ARG A 664 -18.86 -10.97 -5.73
N SER A 665 -18.15 -10.21 -6.56
CA SER A 665 -17.15 -10.73 -7.52
C SER A 665 -17.68 -11.83 -8.45
N VAL A 666 -18.86 -11.61 -9.05
CA VAL A 666 -19.40 -12.56 -10.04
C VAL A 666 -18.80 -12.28 -11.41
N SER A 667 -18.26 -13.30 -12.05
CA SER A 667 -17.71 -13.18 -13.39
C SER A 667 -17.93 -14.44 -14.22
N ILE A 668 -18.03 -14.26 -15.54
CA ILE A 668 -18.15 -15.35 -16.50
C ILE A 668 -17.09 -15.18 -17.59
N GLU A 669 -16.36 -16.25 -17.89
CA GLU A 669 -15.40 -16.26 -18.99
C GLU A 669 -16.05 -16.58 -20.32
N ALA A 670 -15.73 -15.82 -21.36
CA ALA A 670 -16.11 -16.12 -22.74
C ALA A 670 -14.95 -15.85 -23.69
N ALA A 671 -14.89 -16.61 -24.80
CA ALA A 671 -13.89 -16.41 -25.83
C ALA A 671 -14.06 -15.05 -26.50
N ASP A 672 -12.98 -14.28 -26.60
CA ASP A 672 -12.98 -12.90 -27.10
C ASP A 672 -11.79 -12.68 -28.05
N HIS A 673 -12.03 -11.99 -29.17
CA HIS A 673 -11.01 -11.70 -30.20
C HIS A 673 -10.00 -10.62 -29.79
N THR A 674 -10.33 -9.80 -28.81
CA THR A 674 -9.51 -8.67 -28.34
C THR A 674 -8.64 -9.03 -27.15
N SER A 675 -8.86 -10.20 -26.54
CA SER A 675 -8.12 -10.66 -25.36
C SER A 675 -6.75 -11.25 -25.73
N THR A 676 -5.71 -10.80 -25.02
CA THR A 676 -4.35 -11.35 -25.06
C THR A 676 -4.05 -12.27 -23.87
N GLY A 677 -5.10 -12.84 -23.26
CA GLY A 677 -4.99 -13.73 -22.11
C GLY A 677 -4.12 -14.97 -22.39
N ARG A 678 -3.60 -15.62 -21.34
CA ARG A 678 -2.75 -16.81 -21.50
C ARG A 678 -3.54 -18.10 -21.81
N LYS A 679 -4.83 -18.17 -21.46
CA LYS A 679 -5.66 -19.37 -21.56
C LYS A 679 -6.45 -19.41 -22.88
N VAL A 680 -6.10 -20.34 -23.75
CA VAL A 680 -6.77 -20.56 -25.04
C VAL A 680 -8.12 -21.24 -24.82
N ALA A 681 -9.17 -20.72 -25.46
CA ALA A 681 -10.54 -21.20 -25.41
C ALA A 681 -10.76 -22.41 -26.35
N SER A 682 -9.93 -23.46 -26.22
CA SER A 682 -9.94 -24.59 -27.14
C SER A 682 -11.22 -25.43 -27.10
N ALA A 683 -12.03 -25.31 -26.04
CA ALA A 683 -13.33 -25.95 -25.89
C ALA A 683 -14.46 -25.27 -26.69
N VAL A 684 -14.21 -24.06 -27.20
CA VAL A 684 -15.12 -23.38 -28.14
C VAL A 684 -14.84 -23.93 -29.54
N GLU A 685 -15.88 -24.47 -30.17
CA GLU A 685 -15.80 -24.94 -31.55
C GLU A 685 -15.91 -23.78 -32.54
N LEU A 686 -15.22 -23.90 -33.67
CA LEU A 686 -15.33 -23.04 -34.82
C LEU A 686 -15.84 -23.88 -35.99
N CYS A 687 -17.10 -23.69 -36.35
CA CYS A 687 -17.80 -24.46 -37.37
C CYS A 687 -17.77 -23.79 -38.75
N ASP A 688 -17.73 -24.60 -39.80
CA ASP A 688 -17.88 -24.13 -41.18
C ASP A 688 -19.37 -23.95 -41.52
N CYS A 689 -19.90 -22.75 -41.24
CA CYS A 689 -21.33 -22.49 -41.31
C CYS A 689 -21.83 -22.30 -42.76
N PRO A 690 -22.92 -22.98 -43.16
CA PRO A 690 -23.52 -22.79 -44.47
C PRO A 690 -24.13 -21.39 -44.63
N PRO A 691 -24.36 -20.92 -45.87
CA PRO A 691 -24.96 -19.61 -46.12
C PRO A 691 -26.28 -19.39 -45.35
N GLY A 692 -26.41 -18.23 -44.73
CA GLY A 692 -27.56 -17.85 -43.89
C GLY A 692 -27.37 -18.07 -42.38
N TYR A 693 -26.32 -18.81 -41.97
CA TYR A 693 -26.01 -19.10 -40.57
C TYR A 693 -24.72 -18.37 -40.14
N ASP A 694 -24.64 -18.03 -38.86
CA ASP A 694 -23.52 -17.27 -38.28
C ASP A 694 -23.19 -17.73 -36.85
N GLY A 695 -22.09 -17.23 -36.30
CA GLY A 695 -21.58 -17.56 -34.97
C GLY A 695 -20.58 -18.73 -35.00
N THR A 696 -19.86 -18.91 -33.89
CA THR A 696 -18.81 -19.93 -33.76
C THR A 696 -19.33 -21.36 -33.93
N SER A 697 -20.61 -21.58 -33.62
CA SER A 697 -21.31 -22.85 -33.65
C SER A 697 -22.53 -22.83 -34.60
N CYS A 698 -22.58 -21.91 -35.56
CA CYS A 698 -23.74 -21.71 -36.44
C CYS A 698 -25.07 -21.51 -35.67
N GLU A 699 -24.98 -20.98 -34.46
CA GLU A 699 -26.10 -20.80 -33.53
C GLU A 699 -26.90 -19.53 -33.83
N SER A 700 -26.30 -18.58 -34.54
CA SER A 700 -26.92 -17.34 -34.99
C SER A 700 -27.32 -17.44 -36.46
N CYS A 701 -28.13 -16.49 -36.94
CA CYS A 701 -28.42 -16.32 -38.36
C CYS A 701 -27.72 -15.05 -38.87
N TRP A 702 -27.45 -14.98 -40.18
CA TRP A 702 -26.96 -13.75 -40.80
C TRP A 702 -27.92 -12.57 -40.56
N PRO A 703 -27.44 -11.32 -40.64
CA PRO A 703 -28.32 -10.15 -40.67
C PRO A 703 -29.46 -10.33 -41.68
N ARG A 704 -30.66 -9.84 -41.35
CA ARG A 704 -31.87 -10.00 -42.16
C ARG A 704 -32.34 -11.45 -42.34
N HIS A 705 -31.90 -12.37 -41.50
CA HIS A 705 -32.43 -13.73 -41.40
C HIS A 705 -32.95 -13.97 -39.98
N ARG A 706 -33.95 -14.83 -39.87
CA ARG A 706 -34.51 -15.29 -38.58
C ARG A 706 -34.39 -16.80 -38.45
N ARG A 707 -34.43 -17.28 -37.20
CA ARG A 707 -34.42 -18.72 -36.93
C ARG A 707 -35.86 -19.21 -36.82
N VAL A 708 -36.31 -19.97 -37.81
CA VAL A 708 -37.70 -20.45 -37.88
C VAL A 708 -38.05 -21.24 -36.61
N ASN A 709 -39.10 -20.82 -35.90
CA ASN A 709 -39.57 -21.40 -34.64
C ASN A 709 -38.52 -21.40 -33.51
N GLY A 710 -37.46 -20.57 -33.59
CA GLY A 710 -36.42 -20.47 -32.57
C GLY A 710 -35.66 -21.78 -32.31
N THR A 711 -35.73 -22.77 -33.21
CA THR A 711 -35.14 -24.09 -33.00
C THR A 711 -33.63 -24.02 -33.20
N ILE A 712 -32.84 -24.16 -32.13
CA ILE A 712 -31.37 -24.04 -32.21
C ILE A 712 -30.77 -25.24 -32.97
N PHE A 713 -30.94 -26.45 -32.46
CA PHE A 713 -30.36 -27.64 -33.09
C PHE A 713 -31.17 -28.08 -34.32
N GLY A 714 -30.53 -28.08 -35.49
CA GLY A 714 -31.15 -28.46 -36.76
C GLY A 714 -32.10 -27.43 -37.37
N GLY A 715 -32.45 -26.33 -36.67
CA GLY A 715 -33.43 -25.36 -37.15
C GLY A 715 -32.95 -24.49 -38.31
N VAL A 716 -33.87 -23.90 -39.06
CA VAL A 716 -33.57 -23.24 -40.35
C VAL A 716 -33.45 -21.73 -40.20
N CYS A 717 -32.36 -21.14 -40.68
CA CYS A 717 -32.25 -19.70 -40.87
C CYS A 717 -32.89 -19.32 -42.21
N ALA A 718 -33.96 -18.53 -42.17
CA ALA A 718 -34.69 -18.06 -43.34
C ALA A 718 -34.58 -16.54 -43.46
N PRO A 719 -34.46 -15.97 -44.67
CA PRO A 719 -34.42 -14.53 -44.85
C PRO A 719 -35.74 -13.89 -44.40
N CYS A 720 -35.64 -12.73 -43.77
CA CYS A 720 -36.77 -11.89 -43.41
C CYS A 720 -37.39 -11.26 -44.67
N THR A 721 -38.72 -11.22 -44.76
CA THR A 721 -39.45 -10.57 -45.86
C THR A 721 -39.71 -9.10 -45.56
N CYS A 722 -38.69 -8.38 -45.09
CA CYS A 722 -38.77 -6.96 -44.72
C CYS A 722 -38.32 -6.01 -45.83
N PHE A 723 -38.06 -6.56 -47.02
CA PHE A 723 -37.54 -5.82 -48.19
C PHE A 723 -36.31 -4.96 -47.85
N GLY A 724 -35.47 -5.34 -46.90
CA GLY A 724 -34.30 -4.55 -46.50
C GLY A 724 -34.58 -3.30 -45.65
N HIS A 725 -35.83 -3.06 -45.26
CA HIS A 725 -36.25 -1.99 -44.35
C HIS A 725 -36.17 -2.37 -42.87
N ALA A 726 -35.96 -3.65 -42.55
CA ALA A 726 -35.70 -4.09 -41.18
C ALA A 726 -34.56 -5.12 -41.17
N GLU A 727 -33.77 -5.12 -40.10
CA GLU A 727 -32.66 -6.06 -39.92
C GLU A 727 -33.08 -7.32 -39.16
N LEU A 728 -34.14 -7.23 -38.36
CA LEU A 728 -34.67 -8.28 -37.51
C LEU A 728 -36.13 -8.52 -37.85
N CYS A 729 -36.55 -9.78 -37.77
CA CYS A 729 -37.95 -10.17 -37.83
C CYS A 729 -38.23 -11.26 -36.80
N ASP A 730 -39.46 -11.34 -36.33
CA ASP A 730 -39.88 -12.28 -35.29
C ASP A 730 -39.63 -13.74 -35.73
N ASP A 731 -39.02 -14.52 -34.84
CA ASP A 731 -38.60 -15.90 -35.12
C ASP A 731 -39.79 -16.84 -35.42
N ILE A 732 -41.00 -16.52 -34.95
CA ILE A 732 -42.21 -17.33 -35.10
C ILE A 732 -43.08 -16.79 -36.24
N THR A 733 -43.52 -15.53 -36.14
CA THR A 733 -44.46 -14.91 -37.08
C THR A 733 -43.79 -14.43 -38.37
N GLY A 734 -42.49 -14.11 -38.32
CA GLY A 734 -41.76 -13.51 -39.43
C GLY A 734 -42.05 -12.02 -39.65
N GLU A 735 -42.79 -11.38 -38.74
CA GLU A 735 -43.06 -9.95 -38.79
C GLU A 735 -41.81 -9.13 -38.54
N CYS A 736 -41.64 -8.04 -39.28
CA CYS A 736 -40.48 -7.18 -39.22
C CYS A 736 -40.49 -6.31 -37.97
N LEU A 737 -39.35 -6.25 -37.28
CA LEU A 737 -39.18 -5.45 -36.08
C LEU A 737 -38.48 -4.14 -36.45
N ASP A 738 -39.00 -3.02 -35.95
CA ASP A 738 -38.42 -1.67 -36.13
C ASP A 738 -38.21 -1.28 -37.60
N CYS A 739 -39.30 -1.23 -38.39
CA CYS A 739 -39.26 -0.77 -39.78
C CYS A 739 -38.55 0.59 -39.93
N LYS A 740 -37.50 0.61 -40.76
CA LYS A 740 -36.68 1.79 -41.11
C LYS A 740 -37.13 2.38 -42.45
N HIS A 741 -36.54 3.51 -42.84
CA HIS A 741 -36.81 4.22 -44.10
C HIS A 741 -38.27 4.66 -44.27
N ASN A 742 -38.92 5.08 -43.18
CA ASN A 742 -40.30 5.57 -43.17
C ASN A 742 -41.33 4.56 -43.70
N THR A 743 -41.05 3.28 -43.51
CA THR A 743 -41.95 2.16 -43.82
C THR A 743 -42.67 1.67 -42.57
N GLY A 744 -43.78 0.96 -42.76
CA GLY A 744 -44.60 0.38 -41.71
C GLY A 744 -45.46 -0.78 -42.23
N GLY A 745 -46.27 -1.36 -41.34
CA GLY A 745 -46.94 -2.64 -41.57
C GLY A 745 -46.11 -3.82 -41.07
N SER A 746 -46.74 -5.00 -40.95
CA SER A 746 -46.11 -6.22 -40.42
C SER A 746 -44.85 -6.66 -41.18
N TYR A 747 -44.69 -6.23 -42.44
CA TYR A 747 -43.56 -6.58 -43.29
C TYR A 747 -42.79 -5.37 -43.83
N CYS A 748 -43.02 -4.17 -43.26
CA CYS A 748 -42.48 -2.92 -43.77
C CYS A 748 -42.82 -2.67 -45.25
N ASP A 749 -43.99 -3.16 -45.69
CA ASP A 749 -44.44 -3.19 -47.08
C ASP A 749 -45.28 -1.96 -47.48
N ARG A 750 -45.39 -0.96 -46.59
CA ARG A 750 -46.18 0.26 -46.79
C ARG A 750 -45.42 1.47 -46.29
N CYS A 751 -45.58 2.63 -46.95
CA CYS A 751 -45.06 3.87 -46.42
C CYS A 751 -45.90 4.34 -45.21
N LEU A 752 -45.24 4.93 -44.21
CA LEU A 752 -45.93 5.57 -43.08
C LEU A 752 -46.75 6.77 -43.56
N PRO A 753 -47.81 7.19 -42.82
CA PRO A 753 -48.57 8.40 -43.16
C PRO A 753 -47.66 9.62 -43.35
N GLY A 754 -47.91 10.40 -44.40
CA GLY A 754 -47.06 11.53 -44.80
C GLY A 754 -45.88 11.15 -45.71
N PHE A 755 -45.75 9.88 -46.11
CA PHE A 755 -44.77 9.41 -47.08
C PHE A 755 -45.43 8.64 -48.23
N TYR A 756 -44.84 8.73 -49.42
CA TYR A 756 -45.32 8.05 -50.63
C TYR A 756 -44.18 7.33 -51.36
N GLY A 757 -44.53 6.30 -52.14
CA GLY A 757 -43.58 5.56 -52.97
C GLY A 757 -43.85 4.06 -53.00
N GLU A 758 -42.81 3.26 -53.30
CA GLU A 758 -42.91 1.81 -53.51
C GLU A 758 -41.91 1.06 -52.62
N PRO A 759 -42.30 0.71 -51.37
CA PRO A 759 -41.42 0.12 -50.34
C PRO A 759 -40.97 -1.32 -50.59
N THR A 760 -41.39 -1.95 -51.69
CA THR A 760 -41.01 -3.33 -52.01
C THR A 760 -39.70 -3.41 -52.81
N LYS A 761 -39.13 -2.28 -53.23
CA LYS A 761 -37.85 -2.22 -53.98
C LYS A 761 -36.63 -2.46 -53.10
N GLY A 762 -36.75 -2.12 -51.82
CA GLY A 762 -35.77 -2.35 -50.77
C GLY A 762 -34.61 -1.36 -50.72
N THR A 763 -34.86 -0.11 -51.09
CA THR A 763 -33.90 1.00 -50.97
C THR A 763 -34.33 2.00 -49.90
N ALA A 764 -33.36 2.75 -49.35
CA ALA A 764 -33.66 3.74 -48.32
C ALA A 764 -34.54 4.92 -48.79
N GLU A 765 -34.67 5.10 -50.11
CA GLU A 765 -35.42 6.20 -50.74
C GLU A 765 -36.81 5.78 -51.23
N ASP A 766 -37.24 4.56 -50.91
CA ASP A 766 -38.50 3.99 -51.41
C ASP A 766 -39.74 4.72 -50.90
N CYS A 767 -39.67 5.34 -49.72
CA CYS A 767 -40.74 6.15 -49.13
C CYS A 767 -40.25 7.58 -48.90
N GLN A 768 -40.75 8.50 -49.72
CA GLN A 768 -40.36 9.91 -49.73
C GLN A 768 -41.42 10.77 -49.06
N LEU A 769 -40.98 11.84 -48.40
CA LEU A 769 -41.86 12.74 -47.65
C LEU A 769 -42.80 13.49 -48.61
N CYS A 770 -44.08 13.56 -48.26
CA CYS A 770 -45.09 14.34 -48.96
C CYS A 770 -44.70 15.83 -48.96
N ALA A 771 -44.62 16.44 -50.13
CA ALA A 771 -44.39 17.87 -50.29
C ALA A 771 -45.65 18.54 -50.88
N CYS A 772 -46.52 19.06 -50.02
CA CYS A 772 -47.84 19.59 -50.38
C CYS A 772 -48.00 21.08 -50.04
N PRO A 773 -47.39 22.03 -50.76
CA PRO A 773 -46.54 21.85 -51.95
C PRO A 773 -45.03 21.84 -51.66
N LEU A 774 -44.59 22.20 -50.45
CA LEU A 774 -43.18 22.23 -50.09
C LEU A 774 -42.89 21.24 -48.96
N ASN A 775 -41.62 20.82 -48.86
CA ASN A 775 -41.15 19.90 -47.84
C ASN A 775 -40.78 20.61 -46.51
N ILE A 776 -41.55 21.64 -46.15
CA ILE A 776 -41.34 22.44 -44.93
C ILE A 776 -42.65 22.48 -44.14
N PRO A 777 -42.62 22.28 -42.81
CA PRO A 777 -43.84 22.21 -42.00
C PRO A 777 -44.77 23.43 -42.12
N SER A 778 -44.24 24.62 -42.42
CA SER A 778 -45.05 25.84 -42.61
C SER A 778 -45.86 25.85 -43.90
N ASN A 779 -45.48 25.05 -44.91
CA ASN A 779 -46.07 25.04 -46.24
C ASN A 779 -46.36 23.60 -46.73
N ASN A 780 -46.52 22.67 -45.79
CA ASN A 780 -47.00 21.33 -46.08
C ASN A 780 -48.44 21.26 -45.58
N PHE A 781 -49.36 21.65 -46.45
CA PHE A 781 -50.76 21.86 -46.12
C PHE A 781 -51.57 20.55 -46.09
N SER A 782 -51.04 19.44 -46.62
CA SER A 782 -51.71 18.14 -46.57
C SER A 782 -50.88 17.09 -45.82
N PRO A 783 -51.48 16.33 -44.87
CA PRO A 783 -50.78 15.31 -44.09
C PRO A 783 -50.56 14.00 -44.85
N THR A 784 -51.28 13.77 -45.97
CA THR A 784 -51.19 12.53 -46.77
C THR A 784 -51.12 12.85 -48.26
N CYS A 785 -50.45 11.96 -49.00
CA CYS A 785 -50.30 12.09 -50.44
C CYS A 785 -50.11 10.71 -51.09
N HIS A 786 -50.35 10.62 -52.39
CA HIS A 786 -50.04 9.47 -53.21
C HIS A 786 -49.41 9.89 -54.54
N PHE A 787 -48.79 8.93 -55.23
CA PHE A 787 -48.19 9.18 -56.54
C PHE A 787 -49.08 8.66 -57.66
N ASP A 788 -49.50 9.56 -58.54
CA ASP A 788 -50.21 9.25 -59.76
C ASP A 788 -49.25 9.28 -60.96
N ARG A 789 -49.33 8.28 -61.85
CA ARG A 789 -48.40 8.16 -62.99
C ARG A 789 -48.54 9.29 -64.03
N SER A 790 -49.71 9.92 -64.10
CA SER A 790 -50.00 11.01 -65.04
C SER A 790 -49.72 12.40 -64.47
N HIS A 791 -50.01 12.61 -63.19
CA HIS A 791 -49.99 13.94 -62.56
C HIS A 791 -48.91 14.11 -61.48
N GLY A 792 -48.11 13.06 -61.20
CA GLY A 792 -47.03 13.10 -60.21
C GLY A 792 -47.56 12.99 -58.78
N LEU A 793 -46.95 13.71 -57.84
CA LEU A 793 -47.36 13.72 -56.44
C LEU A 793 -48.70 14.45 -56.27
N ILE A 794 -49.71 13.75 -55.76
CA ILE A 794 -51.03 14.30 -55.45
C ILE A 794 -51.27 14.26 -53.94
N CYS A 795 -51.72 15.38 -53.39
CA CYS A 795 -52.03 15.57 -51.98
C CYS A 795 -53.52 15.35 -51.74
N ASP A 796 -53.87 14.50 -50.78
CA ASP A 796 -55.23 13.95 -50.67
C ASP A 796 -56.18 14.88 -49.91
N GLU A 797 -55.65 15.64 -48.95
CA GLU A 797 -56.42 16.44 -48.01
C GLU A 797 -55.90 17.88 -48.02
N CYS A 798 -56.27 18.67 -49.03
CA CYS A 798 -55.98 20.11 -49.01
C CYS A 798 -56.94 20.83 -48.04
N PRO A 799 -56.43 21.66 -47.12
CA PRO A 799 -57.25 22.42 -46.19
C PRO A 799 -58.05 23.50 -46.93
N ALA A 800 -59.13 23.96 -46.30
CA ALA A 800 -60.00 24.98 -46.87
C ALA A 800 -59.19 26.24 -47.24
N GLY A 801 -59.43 26.76 -48.45
CA GLY A 801 -58.70 27.89 -49.01
C GLY A 801 -57.51 27.51 -49.90
N TYR A 802 -57.15 26.22 -49.99
CA TYR A 802 -56.09 25.70 -50.87
C TYR A 802 -56.68 24.78 -51.94
N VAL A 803 -56.12 24.83 -53.15
CA VAL A 803 -56.55 24.05 -54.31
C VAL A 803 -55.34 23.68 -55.18
N GLY A 804 -55.51 22.68 -56.05
CA GLY A 804 -54.46 22.14 -56.90
C GLY A 804 -53.98 20.77 -56.41
N PRO A 805 -53.35 19.96 -57.28
CA PRO A 805 -52.90 18.61 -56.94
C PRO A 805 -51.91 18.59 -55.77
N ARG A 806 -51.25 19.70 -55.45
CA ARG A 806 -50.29 19.80 -54.33
C ARG A 806 -50.67 20.88 -53.31
N CYS A 807 -51.93 21.31 -53.30
CA CYS A 807 -52.39 22.45 -52.49
C CYS A 807 -51.57 23.73 -52.75
N GLU A 808 -51.06 23.88 -53.98
CA GLU A 808 -50.08 24.90 -54.33
C GLU A 808 -50.69 26.26 -54.70
N ARG A 809 -52.02 26.33 -54.82
CA ARG A 809 -52.77 27.52 -55.19
C ARG A 809 -53.80 27.85 -54.14
N CYS A 810 -54.16 29.12 -54.04
CA CYS A 810 -55.30 29.54 -53.24
C CYS A 810 -56.61 29.29 -54.00
N ALA A 811 -57.61 28.79 -53.29
CA ALA A 811 -58.96 28.66 -53.80
C ALA A 811 -59.59 30.04 -54.04
N GLU A 812 -60.66 30.11 -54.84
CA GLU A 812 -61.39 31.36 -55.07
C GLU A 812 -61.83 32.00 -53.74
N GLY A 813 -61.62 33.31 -53.62
CA GLY A 813 -61.86 34.05 -52.36
C GLY A 813 -60.69 34.05 -51.37
N TYR A 814 -59.58 33.40 -51.70
CA TYR A 814 -58.34 33.42 -50.91
C TYR A 814 -57.17 33.95 -51.75
N PHE A 815 -56.21 34.61 -51.10
CA PHE A 815 -55.00 35.13 -51.72
C PHE A 815 -53.75 34.75 -50.91
N GLY A 816 -52.61 34.70 -51.58
CA GLY A 816 -51.33 34.38 -50.96
C GLY A 816 -50.43 33.55 -51.87
N GLN A 817 -49.25 33.19 -51.36
CA GLN A 817 -48.25 32.43 -52.12
C GLN A 817 -47.80 31.17 -51.36
N PRO A 818 -48.56 30.05 -51.47
CA PRO A 818 -48.25 28.78 -50.80
C PRO A 818 -46.88 28.17 -51.16
N LEU A 819 -46.33 28.56 -52.32
CA LEU A 819 -45.05 28.09 -52.85
C LEU A 819 -43.81 28.82 -52.28
N ILE A 820 -43.99 29.82 -51.43
CA ILE A 820 -42.89 30.54 -50.77
C ILE A 820 -42.82 30.13 -49.30
N PRO A 821 -41.63 29.78 -48.75
CA PRO A 821 -41.49 29.47 -47.34
C PRO A 821 -42.13 30.52 -46.41
N GLY A 822 -43.07 30.09 -45.57
CA GLY A 822 -43.85 30.92 -44.66
C GLY A 822 -45.11 31.56 -45.27
N GLY A 823 -45.31 31.44 -46.58
CA GLY A 823 -46.53 31.91 -47.27
C GLY A 823 -47.72 30.97 -47.05
N SER A 824 -48.93 31.53 -46.92
CA SER A 824 -50.17 30.79 -46.69
C SER A 824 -51.32 31.46 -47.44
N CYS A 825 -52.36 30.71 -47.79
CA CYS A 825 -53.59 31.30 -48.30
C CYS A 825 -54.39 31.93 -47.17
N GLN A 826 -54.75 33.20 -47.35
CA GLN A 826 -55.58 33.98 -46.44
C GLN A 826 -56.87 34.40 -47.15
N PRO A 827 -58.01 34.48 -46.45
CA PRO A 827 -59.25 34.94 -47.06
C PRO A 827 -59.13 36.41 -47.51
N CYS A 828 -59.68 36.74 -48.67
CA CYS A 828 -59.70 38.11 -49.16
C CYS A 828 -60.57 39.01 -48.29
N GLN A 829 -60.05 40.18 -47.91
CA GLN A 829 -60.72 41.11 -47.00
C GLN A 829 -61.67 42.04 -47.75
N CYS A 830 -62.64 41.47 -48.45
CA CYS A 830 -63.59 42.18 -49.32
C CYS A 830 -64.99 42.29 -48.70
N ASN A 831 -65.06 42.30 -47.35
CA ASN A 831 -66.28 42.39 -46.56
C ASN A 831 -67.38 41.36 -46.95
N ASP A 832 -66.98 40.19 -47.46
CA ASP A 832 -67.83 39.14 -48.04
C ASP A 832 -68.77 39.58 -49.18
N ASN A 833 -68.48 40.74 -49.78
CA ASN A 833 -69.21 41.29 -50.91
C ASN A 833 -68.57 40.91 -52.25
N LEU A 834 -67.82 39.80 -52.31
CA LEU A 834 -67.31 39.26 -53.58
C LEU A 834 -68.36 38.40 -54.28
N ASP A 835 -68.43 38.51 -55.60
CA ASP A 835 -69.26 37.63 -56.41
C ASP A 835 -68.50 36.36 -56.78
N PHE A 836 -68.67 35.29 -55.99
CA PHE A 836 -68.02 34.00 -56.26
C PHE A 836 -68.59 33.25 -57.48
N SER A 837 -69.62 33.77 -58.16
CA SER A 837 -70.13 33.17 -59.40
C SER A 837 -69.22 33.47 -60.61
N ILE A 838 -68.35 34.47 -60.49
CA ILE A 838 -67.38 34.87 -61.51
C ILE A 838 -65.97 34.52 -60.99
N PRO A 839 -65.18 33.70 -61.69
CA PRO A 839 -63.79 33.41 -61.31
C PRO A 839 -62.93 34.68 -61.33
N GLY A 840 -62.02 34.83 -60.35
CA GLY A 840 -61.10 35.97 -60.28
C GLY A 840 -61.70 37.23 -59.64
N SER A 841 -62.80 37.11 -58.89
CA SER A 841 -63.41 38.22 -58.16
C SER A 841 -62.48 38.84 -57.09
N CYS A 842 -61.52 38.06 -56.59
CA CYS A 842 -60.39 38.56 -55.82
C CYS A 842 -59.07 38.21 -56.51
N ASP A 843 -58.11 39.13 -56.50
CA ASP A 843 -56.77 38.86 -57.00
C ASP A 843 -56.02 37.87 -56.10
N SER A 844 -55.64 36.74 -56.67
CA SER A 844 -55.03 35.61 -55.93
C SER A 844 -53.65 35.90 -55.31
N LEU A 845 -52.95 36.97 -55.71
CA LEU A 845 -51.64 37.34 -55.15
C LEU A 845 -51.72 38.52 -54.16
N SER A 846 -52.46 39.57 -54.51
CA SER A 846 -52.53 40.82 -53.76
C SER A 846 -53.70 40.90 -52.79
N GLY A 847 -54.74 40.06 -52.98
CA GLY A 847 -55.97 40.11 -52.19
C GLY A 847 -56.91 41.26 -52.56
N ALA A 848 -56.63 41.98 -53.65
CA ALA A 848 -57.45 43.08 -54.11
C ALA A 848 -58.82 42.60 -54.59
N CYS A 849 -59.88 43.31 -54.19
CA CYS A 849 -61.25 43.00 -54.57
C CYS A 849 -61.52 43.57 -55.96
N LEU A 850 -61.57 42.69 -56.98
CA LEU A 850 -61.69 43.09 -58.38
C LEU A 850 -63.16 43.15 -58.83
N ILE A 851 -63.99 42.22 -58.34
CA ILE A 851 -65.40 42.11 -58.72
C ILE A 851 -66.24 41.98 -57.45
N CYS A 852 -66.84 43.10 -57.07
CA CYS A 852 -67.83 43.15 -56.00
C CYS A 852 -69.20 42.65 -56.49
N LYS A 853 -70.03 42.17 -55.57
CA LYS A 853 -71.43 41.81 -55.83
C LYS A 853 -72.18 43.01 -56.42
N PRO A 854 -73.16 42.77 -57.31
CA PRO A 854 -73.97 43.84 -57.88
C PRO A 854 -74.51 44.79 -56.79
N GLY A 855 -74.32 46.09 -56.98
CA GLY A 855 -74.75 47.13 -56.03
C GLY A 855 -73.70 47.53 -54.98
N THR A 856 -72.54 46.88 -54.92
CA THR A 856 -71.42 47.26 -54.03
C THR A 856 -70.18 47.69 -54.83
N THR A 857 -69.38 48.61 -54.28
CA THR A 857 -68.17 49.17 -54.87
C THR A 857 -67.17 49.57 -53.77
N GLY A 858 -65.97 50.02 -54.15
CA GLY A 858 -64.90 50.38 -53.23
C GLY A 858 -63.73 49.40 -53.28
N GLN A 859 -62.60 49.78 -52.68
CA GLN A 859 -61.36 48.99 -52.74
C GLN A 859 -61.49 47.63 -52.06
N TYR A 860 -62.35 47.56 -51.05
CA TYR A 860 -62.68 46.38 -50.26
C TYR A 860 -64.17 46.02 -50.37
N CYS A 861 -64.84 46.48 -51.43
CA CYS A 861 -66.30 46.36 -51.59
C CYS A 861 -67.09 46.91 -50.39
N GLU A 862 -66.58 47.98 -49.79
CA GLU A 862 -67.05 48.56 -48.52
C GLU A 862 -68.14 49.63 -48.67
N ARG A 863 -68.56 49.95 -49.89
CA ARG A 863 -69.55 51.00 -50.20
C ARG A 863 -70.64 50.49 -51.13
N CYS A 864 -71.82 51.10 -51.09
CA CYS A 864 -72.82 50.89 -52.13
C CYS A 864 -72.39 51.61 -53.42
N ALA A 865 -72.62 50.98 -54.57
CA ALA A 865 -72.31 51.55 -55.88
C ALA A 865 -73.17 52.79 -56.19
N ASP A 866 -72.70 53.64 -57.09
CA ASP A 866 -73.44 54.86 -57.46
C ASP A 866 -74.85 54.51 -57.96
N GLY A 867 -75.87 55.05 -57.28
CA GLY A 867 -77.29 54.76 -57.54
C GLY A 867 -77.92 53.72 -56.61
N TYR A 868 -77.15 53.10 -55.71
CA TYR A 868 -77.63 52.14 -54.70
C TYR A 868 -77.60 52.75 -53.29
N PHE A 869 -78.53 52.35 -52.41
CA PHE A 869 -78.59 52.81 -51.01
C PHE A 869 -78.70 51.63 -50.03
N GLY A 870 -78.15 51.78 -48.83
CA GLY A 870 -78.10 50.71 -47.83
C GLY A 870 -76.78 50.73 -47.06
N ASP A 871 -76.46 49.62 -46.41
CA ASP A 871 -75.21 49.41 -45.69
C ASP A 871 -74.45 48.24 -46.32
N ALA A 872 -73.23 48.53 -46.80
CA ALA A 872 -72.36 47.56 -47.46
C ALA A 872 -71.58 46.68 -46.47
N LEU A 873 -71.43 47.08 -45.20
CA LEU A 873 -70.52 46.43 -44.26
C LEU A 873 -71.24 45.47 -43.32
N ASP A 874 -72.23 45.96 -42.57
CA ASP A 874 -72.89 45.16 -41.54
C ASP A 874 -74.17 44.49 -42.07
N ALA A 875 -75.07 45.25 -42.71
CA ALA A 875 -76.33 44.71 -43.25
C ALA A 875 -76.22 44.11 -44.66
N ARG A 876 -75.16 44.46 -45.41
CA ARG A 876 -74.83 43.99 -46.78
C ARG A 876 -76.01 44.06 -47.76
N ASN A 877 -76.77 45.15 -47.71
CA ASN A 877 -78.06 45.28 -48.38
C ASN A 877 -78.15 46.48 -49.33
N CYS A 878 -77.06 46.81 -50.02
CA CYS A 878 -77.07 47.86 -51.05
C CYS A 878 -78.09 47.52 -52.17
N GLN A 879 -79.17 48.29 -52.25
CA GLN A 879 -80.31 48.10 -53.17
C GLN A 879 -80.53 49.28 -54.10
#